data_AF-G0UM28-F1
#
_entry.id   AF-G0UM28-F1
#
_cell.length_a   1.000
_cell.length_b   1.000
_cell.length_c   1.000
_cell.angle_alpha   90.00
_cell.angle_beta   90.00
_cell.angle_gamma   90.00
#
_symmetry.space_group_name_H-M   'P 1'
#
loop_
_entity.id
_entity.type
_entity.pdbx_description
1 polymer ?
#
loop_
_entity_poly.entity_id
_entity_poly.type
_entity_poly.pdbx_seq_one_letter_code
_entity_poly.pdbx_strand_id
1 'polypeptide(L)'
;MRRCSKIPSVGLICSGLVSMRLVKSKLSPDRTRNEEIQDRQNAFVWSEKHIFRPHQHFTRDPCSWSRPLEESMKKRRKLSLVERIRTLEQREMEGENATNFGSSSPTDLNGARGGTPDEHSCEFGAVDSRTLDDFVARGDYFYTTPDEEPEASPPLQELLDKLQSLHTLLSSPRYEDVSLKKLEHLQQSRSQIVLQVFNRMCAAVVGETISFDALLFSWCLLLQGSDVLLKALLENQTQQDLGCALSVVHKALGIVLREIKECAPIADGGVPLTLEGWIEALDIATHPLTRRSEMAHRGVMDFSQCVPTKQDVTDDATVMCLLTRVMHLTVKRMVEGASISEESEPLDPHHLYLLLRCMKYRISKEAREDPYLQRVAFLTQKAAEWVLATLESAVAPSSRYLLKHALLGKELQLTRNSDSPLNDSGVTKVKPVVLDVCAPPAGVKKPPTAADDALLLTRSCALLVDVTISASPKTQLKLVGAVDAVLRMLSYTPNYDIGVADTLDLICAVMESRCLMSSDGVEARQVRMLLLLSRIRLSLCGERHSLNRLCSCMCAFSPPSPISQDLLREWKRLRGLVMHNLLHCLRAEEVHEFYTKELRAPRSWVEDLAFGMYNGRVPLPLWLDACRFFLNAEDMVTIDCAQALVALRGRCNDISSTCTSSGQHDSYGGTPPLDRDSTRLLAKLLQIATSGRISAEELMSSPNAWNSAMEAVGDTFVACEMNVEALRAARRSVAERQISNGMVTVF
;
A
#
# COMPACT_ATOMS: atom_id res chain seq x y z
N MET A 1 -56.35 9.94 -60.91
CA MET A 1 -57.47 9.63 -59.97
C MET A 1 -57.60 8.13 -59.86
N ARG A 2 -57.60 7.59 -58.62
CA ARG A 2 -57.94 6.20 -58.23
C ARG A 2 -57.07 5.04 -58.79
N ARG A 3 -56.85 4.08 -57.88
CA ARG A 3 -56.51 2.64 -58.08
C ARG A 3 -55.08 2.33 -58.53
N CYS A 4 -54.31 1.57 -57.74
CA CYS A 4 -54.39 0.13 -57.47
C CYS A 4 -54.13 -0.75 -58.69
N SER A 5 -53.18 -1.68 -58.50
CA SER A 5 -53.11 -3.04 -59.04
C SER A 5 -52.85 -3.17 -60.56
N LYS A 6 -52.08 -4.13 -61.08
CA LYS A 6 -51.61 -5.42 -60.56
C LYS A 6 -50.52 -5.95 -61.50
N ILE A 7 -49.52 -6.58 -60.91
CA ILE A 7 -48.57 -7.58 -61.47
C ILE A 7 -49.37 -8.71 -62.16
N PRO A 8 -48.89 -9.35 -63.26
CA PRO A 8 -48.05 -10.58 -63.21
C PRO A 8 -46.83 -10.53 -64.16
N SER A 9 -45.61 -10.85 -63.71
CA SER A 9 -44.94 -12.18 -63.73
C SER A 9 -44.86 -12.79 -65.14
N VAL A 10 -43.70 -13.13 -65.70
CA VAL A 10 -42.84 -14.31 -65.39
C VAL A 10 -41.42 -13.99 -65.94
N GLY A 11 -40.34 -14.02 -65.15
CA GLY A 11 -39.49 -15.19 -64.84
C GLY A 11 -38.20 -15.19 -65.70
N LEU A 12 -37.02 -14.86 -65.11
CA LEU A 12 -35.90 -15.79 -64.81
C LEU A 12 -35.10 -16.21 -66.09
N ILE A 13 -33.78 -16.07 -66.28
CA ILE A 13 -32.60 -16.24 -65.42
C ILE A 13 -31.31 -15.78 -66.17
N CYS A 14 -30.35 -15.26 -65.39
CA CYS A 14 -28.89 -15.16 -65.58
C CYS A 14 -28.24 -14.49 -66.81
N SER A 15 -27.57 -13.37 -66.54
CA SER A 15 -26.16 -13.20 -66.92
C SER A 15 -25.38 -12.58 -65.77
N GLY A 16 -24.28 -13.24 -65.38
CA GLY A 16 -23.36 -12.76 -64.37
C GLY A 16 -22.42 -11.70 -64.94
N LEU A 17 -22.17 -10.66 -64.16
CA LEU A 17 -20.95 -9.86 -64.25
C LEU A 17 -20.49 -9.56 -62.82
N VAL A 18 -19.38 -10.19 -62.46
CA VAL A 18 -18.60 -9.92 -61.25
C VAL A 18 -18.15 -8.46 -61.30
N SER A 19 -18.60 -7.65 -60.34
CA SER A 19 -18.13 -6.27 -60.17
C SER A 19 -16.71 -6.29 -59.59
N MET A 20 -15.70 -6.13 -60.45
CA MET A 20 -14.33 -5.86 -60.03
C MET A 20 -14.29 -4.51 -59.31
N ARG A 21 -13.97 -4.50 -58.01
CA ARG A 21 -13.60 -3.28 -57.30
C ARG A 21 -12.26 -2.76 -57.83
N LEU A 22 -12.31 -1.82 -58.78
CA LEU A 22 -11.16 -1.01 -59.18
C LEU A 22 -10.74 -0.12 -57.99
N VAL A 23 -9.71 -0.54 -57.27
CA VAL A 23 -9.02 0.33 -56.30
C VAL A 23 -8.31 1.42 -57.10
N LYS A 24 -8.82 2.66 -57.07
CA LYS A 24 -8.15 3.82 -57.68
C LYS A 24 -6.75 3.96 -57.09
N SER A 25 -5.71 3.67 -57.86
CA SER A 25 -4.32 3.87 -57.47
C SER A 25 -3.94 5.34 -57.58
N LYS A 26 -3.33 5.90 -56.52
CA LYS A 26 -2.66 7.21 -56.61
C LYS A 26 -1.49 7.06 -57.60
N LEU A 27 -1.35 7.99 -58.53
CA LEU A 27 -0.19 8.02 -59.44
C LEU A 27 1.00 8.65 -58.69
N SER A 28 2.12 7.93 -58.61
CA SER A 28 3.35 8.34 -57.91
C SER A 28 3.15 8.76 -56.44
N PRO A 29 2.63 7.88 -55.55
CA PRO A 29 2.46 8.23 -54.15
C PRO A 29 3.80 8.20 -53.40
N ASP A 30 3.99 9.12 -52.45
CA ASP A 30 5.15 9.16 -51.54
C ASP A 30 5.35 7.84 -50.78
N ARG A 31 4.25 7.12 -50.53
CA ARG A 31 4.20 5.82 -49.86
C ARG A 31 3.24 4.87 -50.55
N THR A 32 3.61 3.60 -50.60
CA THR A 32 2.73 2.53 -51.05
C THR A 32 1.54 2.36 -50.10
N ARG A 33 0.48 1.65 -50.55
CA ARG A 33 -0.69 1.38 -49.70
C ARG A 33 -0.33 0.67 -48.39
N ASN A 34 0.64 -0.24 -48.41
CA ASN A 34 1.07 -0.96 -47.22
C ASN A 34 1.78 -0.03 -46.24
N GLU A 35 2.65 0.86 -46.72
CA GLU A 35 3.32 1.87 -45.92
C GLU A 35 2.35 2.93 -45.37
N GLU A 36 1.33 3.31 -46.14
CA GLU A 36 0.26 4.22 -45.67
C GLU A 36 -0.55 3.57 -44.53
N ILE A 37 -0.86 2.26 -44.63
CA ILE A 37 -1.51 1.53 -43.54
C ILE A 37 -0.60 1.43 -42.32
N GLN A 38 0.69 1.14 -42.52
CA GLN A 38 1.68 1.10 -41.43
C GLN A 38 1.78 2.45 -40.71
N ASP A 39 1.79 3.58 -41.44
CA ASP A 39 1.78 4.91 -40.80
C ASP A 39 0.54 5.15 -39.97
N ARG A 40 -0.64 4.81 -40.50
CA ARG A 40 -1.90 4.96 -39.76
C ARG A 40 -1.92 4.13 -38.49
N GLN A 41 -1.34 2.92 -38.52
CA GLN A 41 -1.23 2.06 -37.34
C GLN A 41 -0.19 2.58 -36.34
N ASN A 42 0.98 3.00 -36.82
CA ASN A 42 2.07 3.52 -35.98
C ASN A 42 1.80 4.92 -35.42
N ALA A 43 0.83 5.66 -35.98
CA ALA A 43 0.38 6.93 -35.45
C ALA A 43 -0.33 6.82 -34.08
N PHE A 44 -0.75 5.60 -33.68
CA PHE A 44 -1.31 5.39 -32.36
C PHE A 44 -0.23 5.50 -31.27
N VAL A 45 -0.41 6.45 -30.34
CA VAL A 45 0.49 6.62 -29.20
C VAL A 45 -0.25 6.29 -27.92
N TRP A 46 0.04 5.12 -27.34
CA TRP A 46 -0.63 4.63 -26.13
C TRP A 46 -0.53 5.62 -24.96
N SER A 47 0.67 6.18 -24.72
CA SER A 47 0.93 7.13 -23.63
C SER A 47 0.25 8.50 -23.81
N GLU A 48 -0.26 8.83 -25.00
CA GLU A 48 -1.06 10.04 -25.22
C GLU A 48 -2.56 9.78 -25.06
N LYS A 49 -3.00 8.52 -25.23
CA LYS A 49 -4.40 8.13 -25.10
C LYS A 49 -4.76 7.67 -23.69
N HIS A 50 -3.80 7.16 -22.93
CA HIS A 50 -3.98 6.63 -21.58
C HIS A 50 -3.13 7.35 -20.54
N ILE A 51 -3.54 7.22 -19.29
CA ILE A 51 -2.81 7.73 -18.13
C ILE A 51 -2.02 6.58 -17.53
N PHE A 52 -0.70 6.74 -17.49
CA PHE A 52 0.20 5.85 -16.78
C PHE A 52 0.66 6.53 -15.50
N ARG A 53 0.72 5.79 -14.40
CA ARG A 53 1.10 6.31 -13.08
C ARG A 53 2.46 5.76 -12.65
N PRO A 54 3.25 6.50 -11.85
CA PRO A 54 4.61 6.10 -11.46
C PRO A 54 4.74 4.66 -10.93
N HIS A 55 3.91 4.27 -9.97
CA HIS A 55 3.95 2.93 -9.37
C HIS A 55 3.71 1.77 -10.36
N GLN A 56 3.11 2.05 -11.53
CA GLN A 56 2.82 1.02 -12.52
C GLN A 56 4.08 0.55 -13.25
N HIS A 57 5.16 1.35 -13.27
CA HIS A 57 6.43 0.96 -13.89
C HIS A 57 7.05 -0.31 -13.32
N PHE A 58 6.71 -0.68 -12.10
CA PHE A 58 7.28 -1.83 -11.41
C PHE A 58 6.41 -3.10 -11.50
N THR A 59 5.18 -2.97 -12.01
CA THR A 59 4.19 -4.06 -11.96
C THR A 59 3.50 -4.32 -13.29
N ARG A 60 3.39 -3.31 -14.18
CA ARG A 60 2.59 -3.39 -15.39
C ARG A 60 3.33 -2.85 -16.60
N ASP A 61 3.39 -3.64 -17.66
CA ASP A 61 3.83 -3.19 -18.99
C ASP A 61 2.71 -3.39 -20.03
N PRO A 62 1.89 -2.36 -20.30
CA PRO A 62 0.85 -2.42 -21.33
C PRO A 62 1.40 -2.38 -22.76
N CYS A 63 2.71 -2.17 -22.94
CA CYS A 63 3.37 -2.03 -24.24
C CYS A 63 4.38 -3.17 -24.49
N SER A 64 4.29 -4.28 -23.77
CA SER A 64 5.29 -5.36 -23.75
C SER A 64 5.56 -6.05 -25.09
N TRP A 65 4.64 -5.95 -26.06
CA TRP A 65 4.83 -6.49 -27.40
C TRP A 65 5.10 -5.40 -28.45
N SER A 66 4.29 -4.35 -28.48
CA SER A 66 4.41 -3.29 -29.48
C SER A 66 5.72 -2.52 -29.36
N ARG A 67 6.18 -2.24 -28.13
CA ARG A 67 7.42 -1.49 -27.91
C ARG A 67 8.66 -2.28 -28.36
N PRO A 68 8.87 -3.56 -27.97
CA PRO A 68 9.99 -4.33 -28.52
C PRO A 68 9.99 -4.47 -30.03
N LEU A 69 8.81 -4.55 -30.67
CA LEU A 69 8.72 -4.55 -32.14
C LEU A 69 9.18 -3.21 -32.74
N GLU A 70 8.75 -2.08 -32.16
CA GLU A 70 9.21 -0.75 -32.56
C GLU A 70 10.72 -0.58 -32.33
N GLU A 71 11.25 -1.05 -31.19
CA GLU A 71 12.69 -1.02 -30.88
C GLU A 71 13.49 -1.91 -31.84
N SER A 72 12.99 -3.09 -32.20
CA SER A 72 13.60 -3.96 -33.20
C SER A 72 13.64 -3.28 -34.58
N MET A 73 12.56 -2.63 -34.99
CA MET A 73 12.51 -1.84 -36.23
C MET A 73 13.48 -0.65 -36.21
N LYS A 74 13.60 0.06 -35.08
CA LYS A 74 14.59 1.13 -34.90
C LYS A 74 16.02 0.61 -34.96
N LYS A 75 16.32 -0.54 -34.33
CA LYS A 75 17.65 -1.18 -34.37
C LYS A 75 18.05 -1.64 -35.77
N ARG A 76 17.08 -2.05 -36.61
CA ARG A 76 17.35 -2.38 -38.02
C ARG A 76 17.87 -1.19 -38.83
N ARG A 77 17.58 0.05 -38.42
CA ARG A 77 18.06 1.26 -39.10
C ARG A 77 19.29 1.82 -38.39
N LYS A 78 20.43 1.87 -39.08
CA LYS A 78 21.62 2.59 -38.59
C LYS A 78 21.46 4.10 -38.80
N LEU A 79 21.82 4.88 -37.78
CA LEU A 79 21.84 6.34 -37.80
C LEU A 79 23.27 6.83 -37.56
N SER A 80 23.91 7.37 -38.60
CA SER A 80 25.32 7.78 -38.57
C SER A 80 25.62 8.82 -37.48
N LEU A 81 24.66 9.70 -37.18
CA LEU A 81 24.80 10.69 -36.11
C LEU A 81 24.95 10.03 -34.73
N VAL A 82 24.08 9.08 -34.40
CA VAL A 82 24.11 8.38 -33.11
C VAL A 82 25.36 7.51 -32.99
N GLU A 83 25.80 6.89 -34.08
CA GLU A 83 27.04 6.12 -34.12
C GLU A 83 28.26 7.01 -33.82
N ARG A 84 28.36 8.18 -34.46
CA ARG A 84 29.45 9.13 -34.20
C ARG A 84 29.44 9.66 -32.77
N ILE A 85 28.29 10.04 -32.23
CA ILE A 85 28.17 10.52 -30.85
C ILE A 85 28.63 9.45 -29.87
N ARG A 86 28.13 8.21 -30.00
CA ARG A 86 28.56 7.09 -29.14
C ARG A 86 30.06 6.81 -29.24
N THR A 87 30.64 6.88 -30.44
CA THR A 87 32.08 6.66 -30.61
C THR A 87 32.92 7.77 -29.98
N LEU A 88 32.40 9.01 -29.93
CA LEU A 88 33.07 10.11 -29.25
C LEU A 88 32.96 9.96 -27.73
N GLU A 89 31.76 9.71 -27.22
CA GLU A 89 31.52 9.45 -25.78
C GLU A 89 32.37 8.28 -25.28
N GLN A 90 32.48 7.20 -26.06
CA GLN A 90 33.30 6.05 -25.72
C GLN A 90 34.79 6.43 -25.66
N ARG A 91 35.29 7.21 -26.61
CA ARG A 91 36.69 7.67 -26.62
C ARG A 91 36.99 8.63 -25.48
N GLU A 92 36.04 9.49 -25.12
CA GLU A 92 36.17 10.40 -23.97
C GLU A 92 36.24 9.59 -22.67
N MET A 93 35.31 8.65 -22.45
CA MET A 93 35.34 7.78 -21.27
C MET A 93 36.60 6.91 -21.22
N GLU A 94 37.06 6.37 -22.36
CA GLU A 94 38.31 5.61 -22.44
C GLU A 94 39.53 6.49 -22.15
N GLY A 95 39.53 7.75 -22.62
CA GLY A 95 40.56 8.74 -22.32
C GLY A 95 40.60 9.13 -20.84
N GLU A 96 39.44 9.41 -20.24
CA GLU A 96 39.30 9.73 -18.82
C GLU A 96 39.76 8.55 -17.95
N ASN A 97 39.32 7.33 -18.28
CA ASN A 97 39.77 6.12 -17.60
C ASN A 97 41.28 5.93 -17.76
N ALA A 98 41.83 6.13 -18.96
CA ALA A 98 43.27 6.04 -19.18
C ALA A 98 44.06 7.10 -18.38
N THR A 99 43.54 8.31 -18.20
CA THR A 99 44.16 9.33 -17.33
C THR A 99 44.03 9.02 -15.84
N ASN A 100 42.92 8.42 -15.40
CA ASN A 100 42.73 8.02 -14.00
C ASN A 100 43.61 6.81 -13.64
N PHE A 101 43.74 5.81 -14.52
CA PHE A 101 44.66 4.67 -14.34
C PHE A 101 46.12 4.99 -14.66
N GLY A 102 46.39 6.03 -15.46
CA GLY A 102 47.76 6.51 -15.77
C GLY A 102 48.38 7.40 -14.69
N SER A 103 47.67 7.66 -13.59
CA SER A 103 48.13 8.52 -12.48
C SER A 103 48.74 7.77 -11.28
N SER A 104 48.78 6.43 -11.30
CA SER A 104 49.68 5.67 -10.42
C SER A 104 51.10 5.69 -11.00
N SER A 105 51.99 6.44 -10.35
CA SER A 105 53.38 6.67 -10.78
C SER A 105 54.18 5.39 -11.04
N PRO A 106 55.18 5.43 -11.96
CA PRO A 106 56.08 4.31 -12.22
C PRO A 106 57.13 4.25 -11.12
N THR A 107 57.08 3.22 -10.28
CA THR A 107 58.19 2.87 -9.39
C THR A 107 58.64 1.44 -9.72
N ASP A 108 59.87 1.38 -10.24
CA ASP A 108 60.79 0.24 -10.28
C ASP A 108 60.33 -1.07 -10.93
N LEU A 109 60.67 -1.24 -12.22
CA LEU A 109 61.12 -2.54 -12.74
C LEU A 109 62.11 -2.34 -13.88
N ASN A 110 63.39 -2.20 -13.52
CA ASN A 110 64.51 -2.48 -14.43
C ASN A 110 65.19 -3.76 -13.92
N GLY A 111 64.86 -4.90 -14.53
CA GLY A 111 65.56 -6.15 -14.23
C GLY A 111 64.73 -7.41 -14.45
N ALA A 112 64.55 -7.82 -15.71
CA ALA A 112 64.74 -9.20 -16.18
C ALA A 112 64.12 -9.34 -17.57
N ARG A 113 65.00 -9.41 -18.55
CA ARG A 113 64.72 -9.73 -19.95
C ARG A 113 64.80 -11.26 -20.07
N GLY A 114 63.73 -11.91 -20.55
CA GLY A 114 63.81 -13.30 -21.04
C GLY A 114 62.50 -14.09 -20.92
N GLY A 115 61.79 -14.24 -22.04
CA GLY A 115 60.67 -15.17 -22.17
C GLY A 115 59.61 -14.71 -23.19
N THR A 116 59.82 -15.05 -24.46
CA THR A 116 58.84 -14.98 -25.55
C THR A 116 57.80 -16.11 -25.46
N PRO A 117 56.82 -16.20 -26.37
CA PRO A 117 55.57 -15.43 -26.45
C PRO A 117 54.36 -16.38 -26.28
N ASP A 118 53.19 -15.90 -25.85
CA ASP A 118 51.95 -16.60 -26.18
C ASP A 118 50.84 -15.59 -26.51
N GLU A 119 50.26 -15.84 -27.67
CA GLU A 119 49.16 -15.13 -28.30
C GLU A 119 47.91 -15.24 -27.42
N HIS A 120 47.25 -14.10 -27.14
CA HIS A 120 45.78 -14.00 -27.17
C HIS A 120 45.37 -12.53 -27.17
N SER A 121 45.17 -12.01 -28.37
CA SER A 121 44.35 -10.85 -28.66
C SER A 121 42.88 -11.15 -28.34
N CYS A 122 42.32 -10.52 -27.29
CA CYS A 122 40.88 -10.48 -27.08
C CYS A 122 40.25 -9.39 -27.96
N GLU A 123 39.79 -9.79 -29.15
CA GLU A 123 38.84 -9.01 -29.94
C GLU A 123 37.47 -8.97 -29.24
N PHE A 124 36.91 -7.76 -29.15
CA PHE A 124 35.52 -7.52 -28.83
C PHE A 124 34.63 -8.02 -29.99
N GLY A 125 34.06 -9.21 -29.81
CA GLY A 125 33.09 -9.83 -30.71
C GLY A 125 31.83 -10.26 -29.96
N ALA A 126 30.68 -9.98 -30.58
CA ALA A 126 29.32 -10.30 -30.17
C ALA A 126 29.16 -11.59 -29.32
N VAL A 127 28.55 -11.45 -28.14
CA VAL A 127 28.08 -12.60 -27.37
C VAL A 127 26.81 -13.14 -28.02
N ASP A 128 27.01 -14.24 -28.74
CA ASP A 128 25.98 -15.13 -29.27
C ASP A 128 25.11 -15.72 -28.15
N SER A 129 23.85 -15.96 -28.50
CA SER A 129 22.77 -16.52 -27.68
C SER A 129 22.97 -18.01 -27.29
N ARG A 130 24.18 -18.43 -26.95
CA ARG A 130 24.54 -19.80 -26.53
C ARG A 130 25.30 -19.88 -25.20
N THR A 131 25.59 -18.75 -24.54
CA THR A 131 26.20 -18.71 -23.20
C THR A 131 25.18 -18.61 -22.06
N LEU A 132 23.87 -18.71 -22.36
CA LEU A 132 22.83 -18.80 -21.33
C LEU A 132 22.64 -20.22 -20.78
N ASP A 133 23.10 -21.26 -21.49
CA ASP A 133 23.01 -22.65 -21.03
C ASP A 133 24.16 -23.05 -20.08
N ASP A 134 25.30 -22.36 -20.10
CA ASP A 134 26.41 -22.61 -19.15
C ASP A 134 26.22 -21.93 -17.79
N PHE A 135 25.25 -21.01 -17.65
CA PHE A 135 24.85 -20.44 -16.35
C PHE A 135 23.72 -21.22 -15.67
N VAL A 136 23.11 -22.20 -16.35
CA VAL A 136 22.12 -23.12 -15.78
C VAL A 136 22.78 -24.38 -15.19
N ALA A 137 24.06 -24.64 -15.48
CA ALA A 137 24.81 -25.80 -15.00
C ALA A 137 25.70 -25.54 -13.76
N ARG A 138 25.61 -24.36 -13.11
CA ARG A 138 26.26 -24.09 -11.80
C ARG A 138 25.26 -23.90 -10.66
N GLY A 139 24.14 -24.63 -10.75
CA GLY A 139 23.09 -24.72 -9.73
C GLY A 139 23.41 -25.59 -8.51
N ASP A 140 24.65 -26.05 -8.33
CA ASP A 140 25.05 -26.96 -7.25
C ASP A 140 26.12 -26.36 -6.31
N TYR A 141 26.07 -25.06 -6.02
CA TYR A 141 26.92 -24.43 -5.00
C TYR A 141 26.30 -24.40 -3.58
N PHE A 142 25.34 -25.30 -3.30
CA PHE A 142 24.73 -25.48 -1.98
C PHE A 142 24.94 -26.90 -1.38
N TYR A 143 25.70 -27.76 -2.05
CA TYR A 143 26.04 -29.10 -1.55
C TYR A 143 27.55 -29.36 -1.64
N THR A 144 28.31 -28.65 -0.82
CA THR A 144 29.60 -29.17 -0.34
C THR A 144 29.58 -28.94 1.16
N THR A 145 29.36 -30.01 1.92
CA THR A 145 29.74 -30.08 3.34
C THR A 145 31.28 -30.07 3.36
N PRO A 146 31.94 -29.01 3.82
CA PRO A 146 33.37 -29.09 4.08
C PRO A 146 33.56 -30.04 5.27
N ASP A 147 34.52 -30.94 5.13
CA ASP A 147 34.99 -31.77 6.24
C ASP A 147 35.38 -30.89 7.44
N GLU A 148 35.04 -31.39 8.64
CA GLU A 148 35.17 -30.72 9.93
C GLU A 148 36.64 -30.33 10.25
N GLU A 149 37.00 -29.09 9.95
CA GLU A 149 37.93 -28.31 10.79
C GLU A 149 37.10 -27.46 11.75
N PRO A 150 37.58 -27.14 12.97
CA PRO A 150 36.80 -26.36 13.93
C PRO A 150 36.65 -24.94 13.37
N GLU A 151 35.52 -24.68 12.70
CA GLU A 151 35.20 -23.38 12.12
C GLU A 151 35.32 -22.31 13.20
N ALA A 152 36.25 -21.38 13.00
CA ALA A 152 36.29 -20.16 13.79
C ALA A 152 34.91 -19.50 13.72
N SER A 153 34.32 -19.19 14.86
CA SER A 153 32.99 -18.57 14.91
C SER A 153 32.94 -17.35 13.97
N PRO A 154 31.92 -17.23 13.11
CA PRO A 154 31.85 -16.16 12.12
C PRO A 154 31.96 -14.76 12.76
N PRO A 155 32.51 -13.77 12.04
CA PRO A 155 32.65 -12.41 12.56
C PRO A 155 31.27 -11.83 12.93
N LEU A 156 31.25 -11.01 13.99
CA LEU A 156 29.98 -10.47 14.52
C LEU A 156 29.25 -9.64 13.44
N GLN A 157 29.97 -8.85 12.65
CA GLN A 157 29.36 -8.05 11.58
C GLN A 157 28.61 -8.91 10.57
N GLU A 158 29.20 -10.02 10.11
CA GLU A 158 28.55 -10.92 9.16
C GLU A 158 27.30 -11.58 9.75
N LEU A 159 27.34 -11.96 11.04
CA LEU A 159 26.17 -12.47 11.74
C LEU A 159 25.05 -11.43 11.82
N LEU A 160 25.39 -10.16 12.07
CA LEU A 160 24.42 -9.06 12.15
C LEU A 160 23.84 -8.71 10.78
N ASP A 161 24.67 -8.64 9.73
CA ASP A 161 24.22 -8.42 8.35
C ASP A 161 23.30 -9.55 7.88
N LYS A 162 23.65 -10.80 8.21
CA LYS A 162 22.82 -11.97 7.91
C LYS A 162 21.52 -11.95 8.72
N LEU A 163 21.56 -11.55 9.99
CA LEU A 163 20.37 -11.42 10.81
C LEU A 163 19.43 -10.33 10.27
N GLN A 164 19.96 -9.17 9.89
CA GLN A 164 19.19 -8.06 9.34
C GLN A 164 18.58 -8.44 8.00
N SER A 165 19.36 -9.04 7.08
CA SER A 165 18.84 -9.50 5.79
C SER A 165 17.76 -10.57 5.95
N LEU A 166 17.92 -11.53 6.87
CA LEU A 166 16.89 -12.51 7.19
C LEU A 166 15.64 -11.86 7.80
N HIS A 167 15.81 -10.85 8.65
CA HIS A 167 14.69 -10.08 9.19
C HIS A 167 13.91 -9.42 8.05
N THR A 168 14.57 -8.65 7.19
CA THR A 168 13.94 -7.97 6.04
C THR A 168 13.29 -8.96 5.08
N LEU A 169 13.91 -10.12 4.79
CA LEU A 169 13.33 -11.16 3.93
C LEU A 169 12.06 -11.78 4.53
N LEU A 170 11.97 -11.90 5.86
CA LEU A 170 10.83 -12.50 6.54
C LEU A 170 9.72 -11.50 6.87
N SER A 171 10.01 -10.21 6.96
CA SER A 171 9.06 -9.17 7.39
C SER A 171 8.58 -8.25 6.27
N SER A 172 9.32 -8.15 5.16
CA SER A 172 8.94 -7.26 4.05
C SER A 172 7.78 -7.83 3.21
N PRO A 173 6.80 -6.98 2.84
CA PRO A 173 5.70 -7.38 1.96
C PRO A 173 6.18 -7.84 0.57
N ARG A 174 7.36 -7.38 0.12
CA ARG A 174 7.96 -7.75 -1.17
C ARG A 174 8.14 -9.25 -1.33
N TYR A 175 8.36 -9.96 -0.22
CA TYR A 175 8.71 -11.37 -0.17
C TYR A 175 7.58 -12.26 0.37
N GLU A 176 6.34 -11.75 0.48
CA GLU A 176 5.19 -12.55 0.92
C GLU A 176 4.90 -13.76 0.02
N ASP A 177 5.22 -13.67 -1.28
CA ASP A 177 5.00 -14.76 -2.26
C ASP A 177 6.12 -15.84 -2.23
N VAL A 178 7.00 -15.84 -1.23
CA VAL A 178 8.04 -16.88 -1.06
C VAL A 178 7.40 -18.23 -0.71
N SER A 179 7.93 -19.32 -1.28
CA SER A 179 7.41 -20.67 -1.02
C SER A 179 7.53 -21.06 0.46
N LEU A 180 6.53 -21.78 0.99
CA LEU A 180 6.47 -22.18 2.40
C LEU A 180 7.72 -22.95 2.86
N LYS A 181 8.25 -23.86 2.03
CA LYS A 181 9.50 -24.58 2.32
C LYS A 181 10.69 -23.64 2.52
N LYS A 182 10.79 -22.58 1.70
CA LYS A 182 11.85 -21.59 1.82
C LYS A 182 11.61 -20.69 3.03
N LEU A 183 10.37 -20.33 3.33
CA LEU A 183 10.00 -19.58 4.52
C LEU A 183 10.43 -20.31 5.81
N GLU A 184 10.11 -21.60 5.94
CA GLU A 184 10.50 -22.43 7.09
C GLU A 184 12.03 -22.48 7.26
N HIS A 185 12.76 -22.69 6.17
CA HIS A 185 14.23 -22.67 6.19
C HIS A 185 14.79 -21.31 6.64
N LEU A 186 14.23 -20.20 6.15
CA LEU A 186 14.65 -18.85 6.54
C LEU A 186 14.34 -18.57 8.03
N GLN A 187 13.19 -19.04 8.53
CA GLN A 187 12.82 -18.92 9.94
C GLN A 187 13.76 -19.72 10.85
N GLN A 188 14.09 -20.96 10.48
CA GLN A 188 15.07 -21.78 11.20
C GLN A 188 16.46 -21.14 11.21
N SER A 189 16.91 -20.65 10.05
CA SER A 189 18.19 -19.94 9.93
C SER A 189 18.24 -18.70 10.83
N ARG A 190 17.14 -17.93 10.88
CA ARG A 190 17.03 -16.76 11.76
C ARG A 190 17.09 -17.17 13.23
N SER A 191 16.37 -18.22 13.64
CA SER A 191 16.39 -18.73 15.01
C SER A 191 17.81 -19.10 15.48
N GLN A 192 18.54 -19.83 14.64
CA GLN A 192 19.93 -20.24 14.92
C GLN A 192 20.87 -19.04 15.06
N ILE A 193 20.80 -18.07 14.13
CA ILE A 193 21.67 -16.88 14.15
C ILE A 193 21.35 -15.99 15.36
N VAL A 194 20.06 -15.81 15.69
CA VAL A 194 19.65 -15.05 16.89
C VAL A 194 20.25 -15.66 18.16
N LEU A 195 20.26 -16.98 18.30
CA LEU A 195 20.90 -17.66 19.43
C LEU A 195 22.42 -17.47 19.45
N GLN A 196 23.09 -17.58 18.29
CA GLN A 196 24.53 -17.36 18.19
C GLN A 196 24.92 -15.93 18.60
N VAL A 197 24.19 -14.93 18.10
CA VAL A 197 24.39 -13.52 18.48
C VAL A 197 24.14 -13.34 19.98
N PHE A 198 23.03 -13.87 20.51
CA PHE A 198 22.71 -13.76 21.94
C PHE A 198 23.78 -14.40 22.84
N ASN A 199 24.25 -15.60 22.52
CA ASN A 199 25.31 -16.27 23.28
C ASN A 199 26.62 -15.46 23.28
N ARG A 200 26.94 -14.81 22.15
CA ARG A 200 28.08 -13.91 22.04
C ARG A 200 27.90 -12.65 22.88
N MET A 201 26.69 -12.09 22.95
CA MET A 201 26.40 -10.94 23.83
C MET A 201 26.48 -11.30 25.31
N CYS A 202 26.06 -12.51 25.70
CA CYS A 202 26.18 -12.99 27.07
C CYS A 202 27.63 -13.12 27.56
N ALA A 203 28.56 -13.41 26.64
CA ALA A 203 29.98 -13.56 26.92
C ALA A 203 30.79 -12.27 26.67
N ALA A 204 30.15 -11.20 26.23
CA ALA A 204 30.83 -9.98 25.82
C ALA A 204 31.31 -9.14 27.02
N VAL A 205 32.54 -8.64 26.91
CA VAL A 205 33.14 -7.59 27.73
C VAL A 205 33.35 -6.35 26.87
N VAL A 206 32.74 -5.23 27.28
CA VAL A 206 32.71 -3.97 26.53
C VAL A 206 34.09 -3.33 26.50
N GLY A 207 34.53 -2.90 25.31
CA GLY A 207 35.84 -2.29 25.07
C GLY A 207 36.98 -3.30 24.86
N GLU A 208 36.84 -4.54 25.35
CA GLU A 208 37.83 -5.61 25.17
C GLU A 208 37.47 -6.56 24.03
N THR A 209 36.23 -7.05 24.02
CA THR A 209 35.76 -8.09 23.08
C THR A 209 34.76 -7.57 22.06
N ILE A 210 34.04 -6.49 22.39
CA ILE A 210 33.06 -5.84 21.54
C ILE A 210 33.11 -4.33 21.75
N SER A 211 32.90 -3.55 20.69
CA SER A 211 32.69 -2.10 20.83
C SER A 211 31.31 -1.82 21.42
N PHE A 212 31.16 -0.67 22.08
CA PHE A 212 29.87 -0.29 22.66
C PHE A 212 28.79 -0.10 21.57
N ASP A 213 29.17 0.48 20.43
CA ASP A 213 28.29 0.66 19.26
C ASP A 213 27.78 -0.69 18.71
N ALA A 214 28.68 -1.66 18.50
CA ALA A 214 28.29 -2.99 18.03
C ALA A 214 27.43 -3.75 19.07
N LEU A 215 27.65 -3.52 20.37
CA LEU A 215 26.81 -4.06 21.43
C LEU A 215 25.38 -3.49 21.37
N LEU A 216 25.24 -2.18 21.18
CA LEU A 216 23.95 -1.51 21.06
C LEU A 216 23.18 -2.01 19.84
N PHE A 217 23.82 -2.05 18.68
CA PHE A 217 23.18 -2.52 17.45
C PHE A 217 22.76 -4.00 17.56
N SER A 218 23.63 -4.85 18.13
CA SER A 218 23.30 -6.25 18.39
C SER A 218 22.08 -6.42 19.30
N TRP A 219 22.02 -5.66 20.41
CA TRP A 219 20.88 -5.71 21.32
C TRP A 219 19.61 -5.14 20.70
N CYS A 220 19.72 -4.10 19.87
CA CYS A 220 18.58 -3.56 19.14
C CYS A 220 17.93 -4.64 18.25
N LEU A 221 18.73 -5.37 17.46
CA LEU A 221 18.24 -6.47 16.62
C LEU A 221 17.66 -7.63 17.45
N LEU A 222 18.30 -7.98 18.58
CA LEU A 222 17.80 -9.02 19.48
C LEU A 222 16.46 -8.64 20.12
N LEU A 223 16.26 -7.37 20.50
CA LEU A 223 15.01 -6.89 21.07
C LEU A 223 13.89 -6.80 20.03
N GLN A 224 14.21 -6.38 18.80
CA GLN A 224 13.27 -6.43 17.67
C GLN A 224 12.80 -7.85 17.38
N GLY A 225 13.67 -8.85 17.52
CA GLY A 225 13.38 -10.28 17.38
C GLY A 225 13.14 -11.02 18.70
N SER A 226 12.71 -10.33 19.76
CA SER A 226 12.63 -10.92 21.10
C SER A 226 11.69 -12.13 21.21
N ASP A 227 10.63 -12.18 20.41
CA ASP A 227 9.73 -13.33 20.32
C ASP A 227 10.43 -14.56 19.73
N VAL A 228 11.23 -14.37 18.69
CA VAL A 228 12.05 -15.42 18.06
C VAL A 228 13.14 -15.87 19.01
N LEU A 229 13.83 -14.94 19.69
CA LEU A 229 14.84 -15.26 20.70
C LEU A 229 14.27 -16.11 21.83
N LEU A 230 13.12 -15.70 22.39
CA LEU A 230 12.48 -16.43 23.48
C LEU A 230 12.04 -17.82 23.04
N LYS A 231 11.46 -17.96 21.84
CA LYS A 231 11.12 -19.28 21.28
C LYS A 231 12.36 -20.16 21.10
N ALA A 232 13.45 -19.61 20.57
CA ALA A 232 14.69 -20.34 20.35
C ALA A 232 15.34 -20.79 21.67
N LEU A 233 15.26 -19.97 22.73
CA LEU A 233 15.69 -20.35 24.08
C LEU A 233 14.79 -21.44 24.69
N LEU A 234 13.49 -21.40 24.40
CA LEU A 234 12.48 -22.36 24.89
C LEU A 234 12.48 -23.69 24.14
N GLU A 235 12.83 -23.75 22.86
CA GLU A 235 12.88 -25.00 22.07
C GLU A 235 13.82 -26.05 22.70
N ASN A 236 14.69 -25.62 23.61
CA ASN A 236 15.59 -26.47 24.38
C ASN A 236 15.05 -26.87 25.77
N GLN A 237 13.86 -26.41 26.22
CA GLN A 237 13.33 -26.63 27.58
C GLN A 237 11.76 -26.72 27.62
N THR A 238 11.19 -27.26 28.71
CA THR A 238 9.75 -27.46 28.93
C THR A 238 8.96 -26.18 29.35
N GLN A 239 7.64 -26.22 29.52
CA GLN A 239 6.82 -25.01 29.78
C GLN A 239 7.10 -24.26 31.11
N GLN A 240 7.84 -24.85 32.07
CA GLN A 240 8.30 -24.13 33.28
C GLN A 240 9.42 -23.11 33.00
N ASP A 241 9.90 -23.03 31.75
CA ASP A 241 11.19 -22.44 31.39
C ASP A 241 11.13 -21.02 30.80
N LEU A 242 9.94 -20.43 30.60
CA LEU A 242 9.82 -19.04 30.14
C LEU A 242 10.38 -18.03 31.16
N GLY A 243 10.15 -18.28 32.45
CA GLY A 243 10.72 -17.45 33.53
C GLY A 243 12.24 -17.51 33.57
N CYS A 244 12.81 -18.71 33.33
CA CYS A 244 14.25 -18.92 33.22
C CYS A 244 14.84 -18.23 31.98
N ALA A 245 14.22 -18.37 30.81
CA ALA A 245 14.64 -17.69 29.59
C ALA A 245 14.61 -16.16 29.75
N LEU A 246 13.54 -15.61 30.33
CA LEU A 246 13.47 -14.18 30.64
C LEU A 246 14.55 -13.73 31.63
N SER A 247 14.83 -14.53 32.66
CA SER A 247 15.91 -14.23 33.62
C SER A 247 17.28 -14.19 32.95
N VAL A 248 17.58 -15.12 32.04
CA VAL A 248 18.83 -15.16 31.29
C VAL A 248 18.96 -13.92 30.38
N VAL A 249 17.89 -13.59 29.65
CA VAL A 249 17.85 -12.38 28.80
C VAL A 249 18.02 -11.11 29.63
N HIS A 250 17.35 -11.00 30.79
CA HIS A 250 17.48 -9.84 31.67
C HIS A 250 18.88 -9.70 32.28
N LYS A 251 19.50 -10.81 32.68
CA LYS A 251 20.89 -10.79 33.18
C LYS A 251 21.85 -10.26 32.13
N ALA A 252 21.68 -10.67 30.87
CA ALA A 252 22.48 -10.21 29.75
C ALA A 252 22.17 -8.74 29.38
N LEU A 253 20.89 -8.33 29.40
CA LEU A 253 20.48 -6.92 29.24
C LEU A 253 21.08 -6.01 30.33
N GLY A 254 21.26 -6.53 31.55
CA GLY A 254 21.87 -5.78 32.66
C GLY A 254 23.29 -5.29 32.36
N ILE A 255 24.03 -5.95 31.44
CA ILE A 255 25.35 -5.51 30.99
C ILE A 255 25.22 -4.20 30.21
N VAL A 256 24.41 -4.20 29.13
CA VAL A 256 24.24 -3.02 28.27
C VAL A 256 23.53 -1.86 29.00
N LEU A 257 22.58 -2.14 29.90
CA LEU A 257 21.90 -1.09 30.66
C LEU A 257 22.82 -0.37 31.65
N ARG A 258 23.82 -1.08 32.21
CA ARG A 258 24.83 -0.46 33.07
C ARG A 258 25.70 0.52 32.28
N GLU A 259 26.20 0.09 31.13
CA GLU A 259 27.00 0.93 30.23
C GLU A 259 26.21 2.16 29.77
N ILE A 260 24.93 1.98 29.40
CA ILE A 260 24.05 3.10 29.06
C ILE A 260 23.91 4.09 30.23
N LYS A 261 23.72 3.59 31.47
CA LYS A 261 23.59 4.43 32.66
C LYS A 261 24.86 5.22 32.96
N GLU A 262 26.02 4.61 32.76
CA GLU A 262 27.33 5.25 32.94
C GLU A 262 27.63 6.28 31.84
N CYS A 263 27.19 6.01 30.61
CA CYS A 263 27.43 6.87 29.44
C CYS A 263 26.44 8.05 29.30
N ALA A 264 25.19 7.90 29.74
CA ALA A 264 24.14 8.91 29.59
C ALA A 264 24.44 10.31 30.20
N PRO A 265 25.09 10.45 31.37
CA PRO A 265 25.38 11.76 31.96
C PRO A 265 26.67 12.42 31.43
N ILE A 266 27.46 11.73 30.60
CA ILE A 266 28.74 12.25 30.10
C ILE A 266 28.49 13.42 29.14
N ALA A 267 29.18 14.54 29.37
CA ALA A 267 29.04 15.75 28.56
C ALA A 267 29.46 15.55 27.09
N ASP A 268 29.04 16.49 26.23
CA ASP A 268 29.32 16.48 24.79
C ASP A 268 30.79 16.17 24.46
N GLY A 269 31.03 15.03 23.80
CA GLY A 269 32.34 14.60 23.29
C GLY A 269 33.03 13.46 24.05
N GLY A 270 32.45 12.95 25.14
CA GLY A 270 33.09 11.87 25.94
C GLY A 270 32.89 10.44 25.43
N VAL A 271 31.82 10.16 24.67
CA VAL A 271 31.54 8.84 24.09
C VAL A 271 31.29 9.00 22.58
N PRO A 272 32.11 8.36 21.71
CA PRO A 272 32.02 8.52 20.26
C PRO A 272 30.93 7.60 19.66
N LEU A 273 29.66 7.84 20.03
CA LEU A 273 28.52 7.17 19.39
C LEU A 273 27.91 8.03 18.28
N THR A 274 27.46 7.37 17.22
CA THR A 274 26.68 7.96 16.12
C THR A 274 25.26 8.29 16.57
N LEU A 275 24.49 9.00 15.74
CA LEU A 275 23.07 9.27 16.03
C LEU A 275 22.29 7.97 16.18
N GLU A 276 22.57 7.00 15.32
CA GLU A 276 22.03 5.65 15.29
C GLU A 276 22.27 4.93 16.62
N GLY A 277 23.53 4.88 17.11
CA GLY A 277 23.86 4.27 18.39
C GLY A 277 23.12 4.91 19.58
N TRP A 278 22.90 6.23 19.58
CA TRP A 278 22.09 6.87 20.63
C TRP A 278 20.59 6.55 20.54
N ILE A 279 20.06 6.35 19.33
CA ILE A 279 18.68 5.90 19.12
C ILE A 279 18.53 4.45 19.62
N GLU A 280 19.49 3.57 19.32
CA GLU A 280 19.52 2.20 19.79
C GLU A 280 19.58 2.12 21.32
N ALA A 281 20.45 2.93 21.95
CA ALA A 281 20.52 3.05 23.40
C ALA A 281 19.19 3.51 24.01
N LEU A 282 18.49 4.45 23.36
CA LEU A 282 17.16 4.89 23.78
C LEU A 282 16.12 3.77 23.63
N ASP A 283 16.12 3.00 22.54
CA ASP A 283 15.21 1.86 22.34
C ASP A 283 15.44 0.77 23.40
N ILE A 284 16.70 0.40 23.64
CA ILE A 284 17.06 -0.59 24.67
C ILE A 284 16.61 -0.12 26.05
N ALA A 285 16.98 1.11 26.45
CA ALA A 285 16.63 1.66 27.77
C ALA A 285 15.11 1.74 27.99
N THR A 286 14.35 1.90 26.92
CA THR A 286 12.90 2.09 26.98
C THR A 286 12.07 0.84 26.66
N HIS A 287 12.71 -0.29 26.31
CA HIS A 287 12.00 -1.51 25.90
C HIS A 287 11.14 -2.12 27.03
N PRO A 288 9.96 -2.74 26.78
CA PRO A 288 9.15 -3.35 27.83
C PRO A 288 9.86 -4.42 28.65
N LEU A 289 10.79 -5.15 28.03
CA LEU A 289 11.54 -6.20 28.70
C LEU A 289 12.46 -5.64 29.78
N THR A 290 12.94 -4.40 29.66
CA THR A 290 13.77 -3.78 30.70
C THR A 290 12.94 -3.35 31.90
N ARG A 291 11.72 -2.83 31.68
CA ARG A 291 10.79 -2.36 32.73
C ARG A 291 9.98 -3.45 33.43
N ARG A 292 9.79 -4.64 32.82
CA ARG A 292 8.95 -5.72 33.38
C ARG A 292 9.71 -6.70 34.29
N SER A 293 11.00 -6.44 34.55
CA SER A 293 11.93 -7.36 35.24
C SER A 293 11.66 -7.54 36.74
N GLU A 294 11.29 -6.49 37.49
CA GLU A 294 11.23 -6.59 38.96
C GLU A 294 10.07 -7.45 39.50
N MET A 295 8.93 -7.52 38.80
CA MET A 295 7.77 -8.30 39.27
C MET A 295 7.89 -9.80 38.98
N ALA A 296 8.61 -10.19 37.92
CA ALA A 296 8.91 -11.59 37.64
C ALA A 296 9.79 -12.22 38.74
N HIS A 297 10.66 -11.43 39.39
CA HIS A 297 11.44 -11.88 40.55
C HIS A 297 10.61 -12.03 41.84
N ARG A 298 9.37 -11.51 41.90
CA ARG A 298 8.48 -11.61 43.07
C ARG A 298 7.38 -12.67 42.98
N GLY A 299 7.29 -13.41 41.87
CA GLY A 299 6.34 -14.53 41.73
C GLY A 299 4.86 -14.13 41.68
N VAL A 300 4.53 -12.86 41.47
CA VAL A 300 3.14 -12.38 41.35
C VAL A 300 2.74 -12.37 39.88
N MET A 301 1.99 -13.40 39.47
CA MET A 301 1.40 -13.56 38.14
C MET A 301 0.03 -12.86 38.05
N ASP A 302 -0.05 -11.57 38.43
CA ASP A 302 -1.27 -10.78 38.19
C ASP A 302 -0.91 -9.51 37.39
N PHE A 303 -1.14 -9.60 36.08
CA PHE A 303 -0.63 -8.67 35.07
C PHE A 303 -1.42 -7.35 34.95
N SER A 304 -2.47 -7.15 35.77
CA SER A 304 -3.43 -6.04 35.65
C SER A 304 -3.25 -4.92 36.68
N GLN A 305 -2.34 -5.06 37.65
CA GLN A 305 -2.08 -4.06 38.71
C GLN A 305 -0.61 -3.65 38.76
N CYS A 306 -0.17 -2.86 37.78
CA CYS A 306 1.19 -2.33 37.73
C CYS A 306 1.28 -0.98 38.47
N VAL A 307 1.96 -0.95 39.62
CA VAL A 307 2.49 0.29 40.24
C VAL A 307 4.01 0.26 40.14
N PRO A 308 4.69 1.31 39.61
CA PRO A 308 6.14 1.33 39.49
C PRO A 308 6.82 1.41 40.87
N THR A 309 7.80 0.54 41.13
CA THR A 309 8.68 0.60 42.33
C THR A 309 10.04 1.19 41.98
N LYS A 310 10.69 1.82 42.98
CA LYS A 310 11.87 2.70 42.87
C LYS A 310 13.22 2.00 42.58
N GLN A 311 13.26 0.83 41.95
CA GLN A 311 14.51 0.09 41.67
C GLN A 311 14.63 -0.37 40.20
N ASP A 312 14.04 0.37 39.27
CA ASP A 312 14.38 0.21 37.85
C ASP A 312 15.86 0.57 37.60
N VAL A 313 16.60 -0.30 36.89
CA VAL A 313 18.03 -0.08 36.59
C VAL A 313 18.26 1.20 35.79
N THR A 314 17.31 1.54 34.91
CA THR A 314 17.25 2.82 34.18
C THR A 314 16.21 3.73 34.79
N ASP A 315 16.67 4.78 35.48
CA ASP A 315 15.80 5.80 36.04
C ASP A 315 15.25 6.71 34.92
N ASP A 316 14.07 7.32 35.10
CA ASP A 316 13.48 8.25 34.13
C ASP A 316 14.43 9.39 33.73
N ALA A 317 15.33 9.79 34.65
CA ALA A 317 16.39 10.76 34.38
C ALA A 317 17.35 10.30 33.27
N THR A 318 17.75 9.03 33.25
CA THR A 318 18.62 8.46 32.22
C THR A 318 17.94 8.49 30.86
N VAL A 319 16.66 8.11 30.79
CA VAL A 319 15.88 8.14 29.54
C VAL A 319 15.76 9.57 28.99
N MET A 320 15.55 10.56 29.88
CA MET A 320 15.49 11.96 29.46
C MET A 320 16.85 12.48 28.97
N CYS A 321 17.96 12.12 29.63
CA CYS A 321 19.30 12.45 29.15
C CYS A 321 19.54 11.88 27.73
N LEU A 322 19.19 10.61 27.50
CA LEU A 322 19.30 9.98 26.18
C LEU A 322 18.43 10.70 25.14
N LEU A 323 17.19 11.03 25.47
CA LEU A 323 16.30 11.75 24.55
C LEU A 323 16.86 13.12 24.19
N THR A 324 17.32 13.91 25.16
CA THR A 324 17.93 15.21 24.91
C THR A 324 19.19 15.07 24.05
N ARG A 325 20.00 14.04 24.28
CA ARG A 325 21.19 13.71 23.50
C ARG A 325 20.85 13.42 22.03
N VAL A 326 19.91 12.52 21.79
CA VAL A 326 19.41 12.20 20.45
C VAL A 326 18.91 13.47 19.77
N MET A 327 18.10 14.28 20.45
CA MET A 327 17.54 15.51 19.89
C MET A 327 18.61 16.57 19.57
N HIS A 328 19.71 16.63 20.33
CA HIS A 328 20.84 17.51 20.05
C HIS A 328 21.63 17.03 18.81
N LEU A 329 21.94 15.74 18.73
CA LEU A 329 22.65 15.15 17.60
C LEU A 329 21.84 15.19 16.31
N THR A 330 20.52 15.04 16.37
CA THR A 330 19.63 15.24 15.22
C THR A 330 19.78 16.66 14.66
N VAL A 331 19.85 17.69 15.52
CA VAL A 331 20.07 19.07 15.06
C VAL A 331 21.46 19.20 14.43
N LYS A 332 22.48 18.68 15.11
CA LYS A 332 23.86 18.73 14.63
C LYS A 332 23.97 18.12 13.22
N ARG A 333 23.46 16.90 13.03
CA ARG A 333 23.46 16.21 11.73
C ARG A 333 22.65 16.96 10.66
N MET A 334 21.50 17.52 11.03
CA MET A 334 20.68 18.30 10.09
C MET A 334 21.31 19.63 9.67
N VAL A 335 22.12 20.26 10.54
CA VAL A 335 22.84 21.51 10.23
C VAL A 335 24.13 21.22 9.46
N GLU A 336 24.88 20.19 9.84
CA GLU A 336 26.12 19.77 9.16
C GLU A 336 25.84 19.13 7.79
N GLY A 337 24.75 18.37 7.66
CA GLY A 337 24.32 17.79 6.38
C GLY A 337 23.86 18.84 5.36
N ALA A 338 23.69 20.10 5.74
CA ALA A 338 23.39 21.19 4.80
C ALA A 338 24.64 21.73 4.08
N SER A 339 25.86 21.37 4.53
CA SER A 339 27.13 21.87 3.97
C SER A 339 27.93 20.83 3.18
N ILE A 340 27.58 19.54 3.28
CA ILE A 340 28.13 18.42 2.52
C ILE A 340 27.09 18.06 1.45
N SER A 341 27.51 17.68 0.24
CA SER A 341 26.65 17.51 -0.96
C SER A 341 25.27 16.87 -0.69
N GLU A 342 24.25 17.29 -1.47
CA GLU A 342 22.82 16.91 -1.38
C GLU A 342 22.50 15.40 -1.46
N GLU A 343 23.50 14.52 -1.42
CA GLU A 343 23.41 13.09 -1.71
C GLU A 343 23.38 12.18 -0.48
N SER A 344 23.63 12.70 0.73
CA SER A 344 23.67 11.86 1.94
C SER A 344 22.28 11.65 2.57
N GLU A 345 21.99 10.40 2.92
CA GLU A 345 20.76 10.01 3.60
C GLU A 345 20.68 10.64 5.02
N PRO A 346 19.57 11.29 5.39
CA PRO A 346 19.48 12.03 6.65
C PRO A 346 19.51 11.12 7.89
N LEU A 347 18.77 10.01 7.84
CA LEU A 347 18.75 8.94 8.83
C LEU A 347 18.06 7.74 8.18
N ASP A 348 18.59 6.55 8.43
CA ASP A 348 18.02 5.29 7.96
C ASP A 348 16.55 5.09 8.46
N PRO A 349 15.63 4.60 7.61
CA PRO A 349 14.22 4.40 7.95
C PRO A 349 13.97 3.52 9.18
N HIS A 350 14.85 2.53 9.43
CA HIS A 350 14.71 1.65 10.60
C HIS A 350 14.96 2.44 11.88
N HIS A 351 16.03 3.22 11.95
CA HIS A 351 16.35 4.06 13.11
C HIS A 351 15.31 5.17 13.32
N LEU A 352 14.78 5.76 12.25
CA LEU A 352 13.67 6.72 12.35
C LEU A 352 12.43 6.07 12.98
N TYR A 353 12.09 4.85 12.56
CA TYR A 353 10.99 4.09 13.14
C TYR A 353 11.23 3.80 14.64
N LEU A 354 12.44 3.38 15.03
CA LEU A 354 12.80 3.14 16.43
C LEU A 354 12.63 4.40 17.28
N LEU A 355 13.13 5.54 16.81
CA LEU A 355 12.99 6.82 17.51
C LEU A 355 11.52 7.16 17.76
N LEU A 356 10.67 7.07 16.73
CA LEU A 356 9.25 7.36 16.82
C LEU A 356 8.49 6.35 17.69
N ARG A 357 8.91 5.08 17.69
CA ARG A 357 8.38 4.03 18.55
C ARG A 357 8.67 4.33 20.02
N CYS A 358 9.90 4.73 20.34
CA CYS A 358 10.30 5.17 21.68
C CYS A 358 9.46 6.37 22.13
N MET A 359 9.34 7.39 21.26
CA MET A 359 8.55 8.57 21.55
C MET A 359 7.07 8.24 21.79
N LYS A 360 6.44 7.39 20.97
CA LYS A 360 5.01 7.08 21.13
C LYS A 360 4.71 6.26 22.37
N TYR A 361 5.46 5.18 22.62
CA TYR A 361 5.05 4.17 23.59
C TYR A 361 5.78 4.24 24.92
N ARG A 362 6.93 4.94 24.99
CA ARG A 362 7.84 4.82 26.14
C ARG A 362 8.21 6.13 26.82
N ILE A 363 8.16 7.23 26.09
CA ILE A 363 8.37 8.57 26.61
C ILE A 363 7.02 9.15 27.07
N SER A 364 6.96 9.72 28.27
CA SER A 364 5.75 10.33 28.82
C SER A 364 5.26 11.46 27.91
N LYS A 365 3.96 11.71 27.86
CA LYS A 365 3.41 12.79 27.01
C LYS A 365 3.97 14.17 27.39
N GLU A 366 4.24 14.38 28.67
CA GLU A 366 4.78 15.63 29.21
C GLU A 366 6.23 15.89 28.78
N ALA A 367 7.02 14.82 28.57
CA ALA A 367 8.40 14.92 28.08
C ALA A 367 8.50 15.19 26.56
N ARG A 368 7.39 15.15 25.82
CA ARG A 368 7.36 15.39 24.37
C ARG A 368 7.25 16.87 24.08
N GLU A 369 8.35 17.58 24.23
CA GLU A 369 8.40 18.99 23.93
C GLU A 369 8.13 19.26 22.44
N ASP A 370 7.40 20.33 22.16
CA ASP A 370 7.07 20.78 20.81
C ASP A 370 8.28 20.87 19.86
N PRO A 371 9.45 21.41 20.28
CA PRO A 371 10.65 21.43 19.44
C PRO A 371 11.13 20.02 19.03
N TYR A 372 11.00 19.02 19.90
CA TYR A 372 11.38 17.64 19.58
C TYR A 372 10.44 17.06 18.53
N LEU A 373 9.14 17.31 18.68
CA LEU A 373 8.13 16.90 17.69
C LEU A 373 8.37 17.53 16.33
N GLN A 374 8.74 18.81 16.27
CA GLN A 374 9.08 19.50 15.02
C GLN A 374 10.34 18.93 14.36
N ARG A 375 11.38 18.60 15.15
CA ARG A 375 12.61 17.98 14.63
C ARG A 375 12.32 16.62 13.99
N VAL A 376 11.56 15.77 14.67
CA VAL A 376 11.26 14.43 14.16
C VAL A 376 10.30 14.47 12.97
N ALA A 377 9.33 15.41 12.95
CA ALA A 377 8.51 15.64 11.77
C ALA A 377 9.35 16.05 10.56
N PHE A 378 10.31 16.97 10.73
CA PHE A 378 11.21 17.36 9.66
C PHE A 378 12.12 16.22 9.21
N LEU A 379 12.66 15.44 10.14
CA LEU A 379 13.49 14.27 9.83
C LEU A 379 12.71 13.23 9.01
N THR A 380 11.45 12.97 9.39
CA THR A 380 10.54 12.09 8.66
C THR A 380 10.27 12.61 7.25
N GLN A 381 10.05 13.92 7.11
CA GLN A 381 9.89 14.55 5.81
C GLN A 381 11.13 14.33 4.93
N LYS A 382 12.33 14.53 5.47
CA LYS A 382 13.59 14.40 4.73
C LYS A 382 13.89 12.97 4.31
N ALA A 383 13.65 12.00 5.19
CA ALA A 383 13.80 10.58 4.85
C ALA A 383 12.82 10.18 3.72
N ALA A 384 11.57 10.64 3.78
CA ALA A 384 10.58 10.39 2.72
C ALA A 384 10.95 11.09 1.40
N GLU A 385 11.46 12.32 1.43
CA GLU A 385 11.95 13.05 0.26
C GLU A 385 13.15 12.34 -0.40
N TRP A 386 14.07 11.78 0.40
CA TRP A 386 15.22 11.02 -0.09
C TRP A 386 14.77 9.74 -0.83
N VAL A 387 13.93 8.90 -0.21
CA VAL A 387 13.38 7.70 -0.85
C VAL A 387 12.58 8.06 -2.11
N LEU A 388 11.81 9.15 -2.05
CA LEU A 388 11.06 9.65 -3.21
C LEU A 388 11.99 10.06 -4.35
N ALA A 389 13.10 10.75 -4.08
CA ALA A 389 14.06 11.17 -5.10
C ALA A 389 14.66 9.95 -5.83
N THR A 390 14.99 8.89 -5.08
CA THR A 390 15.48 7.62 -5.63
C THR A 390 14.42 6.94 -6.52
N LEU A 391 13.14 6.99 -6.13
CA LEU A 391 12.04 6.47 -6.96
C LEU A 391 11.77 7.34 -8.20
N GLU A 392 11.78 8.66 -8.05
CA GLU A 392 11.56 9.62 -9.13
C GLU A 392 12.62 9.49 -10.23
N SER A 393 13.90 9.34 -9.85
CA SER A 393 14.99 9.11 -10.80
C SER A 393 14.80 7.80 -11.58
N ALA A 394 14.32 6.74 -10.93
CA ALA A 394 14.06 5.46 -11.58
C ALA A 394 12.91 5.52 -12.61
N VAL A 395 11.92 6.41 -12.43
CA VAL A 395 10.76 6.56 -13.35
C VAL A 395 10.74 7.88 -14.13
N ALA A 396 11.87 8.58 -14.17
CA ALA A 396 11.99 9.90 -14.77
C ALA A 396 11.62 9.92 -16.27
N PRO A 397 10.85 10.94 -16.73
CA PRO A 397 10.53 11.08 -18.14
C PRO A 397 11.78 11.36 -18.99
N SER A 398 11.87 10.72 -20.16
CA SER A 398 12.97 10.96 -21.11
C SER A 398 12.96 12.39 -21.66
N SER A 399 14.11 12.88 -22.14
CA SER A 399 14.29 14.23 -22.72
C SER A 399 13.19 14.69 -23.69
N ARG A 400 12.71 13.80 -24.58
CA ARG A 400 11.60 14.10 -25.51
C ARG A 400 10.29 14.50 -24.82
N TYR A 401 10.03 13.99 -23.62
CA TYR A 401 8.84 14.34 -22.85
C TYR A 401 9.10 15.49 -21.89
N LEU A 402 10.35 15.69 -21.43
CA LEU A 402 10.69 16.82 -20.56
C LEU A 402 10.32 18.16 -21.20
N LEU A 403 10.74 18.39 -22.45
CA LEU A 403 10.38 19.62 -23.18
C LEU A 403 8.86 19.74 -23.38
N LYS A 404 8.20 18.62 -23.70
CA LYS A 404 6.75 18.56 -23.87
C LYS A 404 6.02 18.95 -22.57
N HIS A 405 6.46 18.44 -21.43
CA HIS A 405 5.89 18.74 -20.12
C HIS A 405 6.19 20.18 -19.68
N ALA A 406 7.38 20.70 -19.98
CA ALA A 406 7.75 22.08 -19.65
C ALA A 406 6.89 23.10 -20.42
N LEU A 407 6.65 22.86 -21.72
CA LEU A 407 5.89 23.79 -22.56
C LEU A 407 4.36 23.70 -22.36
N LEU A 408 3.88 22.51 -22.04
CA LEU A 408 2.44 22.20 -22.11
C LEU A 408 1.82 21.87 -20.75
N GLY A 409 2.66 21.86 -19.70
CA GLY A 409 2.25 21.55 -18.34
C GLY A 409 1.57 20.19 -18.18
N LYS A 410 0.80 20.06 -17.10
CA LYS A 410 -0.08 18.91 -16.83
C LYS A 410 -1.35 18.89 -17.71
N GLU A 411 -1.59 19.96 -18.48
CA GLU A 411 -2.87 20.22 -19.17
C GLU A 411 -3.07 19.40 -20.46
N LEU A 412 -2.01 18.82 -21.05
CA LEU A 412 -2.13 18.20 -22.37
C LEU A 412 -2.70 16.77 -22.43
N GLN A 413 -3.01 16.15 -21.30
CA GLN A 413 -3.82 14.93 -21.36
C GLN A 413 -5.30 15.22 -21.63
N LEU A 414 -5.76 16.48 -21.49
CA LEU A 414 -7.16 16.87 -21.70
C LEU A 414 -7.46 17.33 -23.14
N THR A 415 -6.53 17.96 -23.86
CA THR A 415 -6.89 18.81 -25.01
C THR A 415 -6.72 18.22 -26.42
N ARG A 416 -6.06 17.07 -26.63
CA ARG A 416 -5.78 16.58 -28.01
C ARG A 416 -6.85 15.68 -28.65
N ASN A 417 -8.12 15.80 -28.25
CA ASN A 417 -9.25 15.07 -28.86
C ASN A 417 -10.34 16.00 -29.43
N SER A 418 -10.14 17.32 -29.46
CA SER A 418 -11.03 18.24 -30.18
C SER A 418 -10.89 18.15 -31.71
N ASP A 419 -9.85 17.50 -32.23
CA ASP A 419 -9.58 17.45 -33.69
C ASP A 419 -10.17 16.21 -34.38
N SER A 420 -11.35 15.77 -33.94
CA SER A 420 -12.23 14.97 -34.81
C SER A 420 -13.48 15.80 -35.09
N PRO A 421 -13.52 16.59 -36.19
CA PRO A 421 -14.61 17.53 -36.48
C PRO A 421 -15.93 16.86 -36.92
N LEU A 422 -16.19 15.60 -36.51
CA LEU A 422 -17.32 14.81 -37.03
C LEU A 422 -18.12 14.00 -36.00
N ASN A 423 -17.88 14.13 -34.69
CA ASN A 423 -18.79 13.57 -33.70
C ASN A 423 -19.18 14.63 -32.66
N ASP A 424 -20.21 15.37 -33.05
CA ASP A 424 -20.98 16.31 -32.26
C ASP A 424 -21.87 15.54 -31.26
N SER A 425 -21.24 14.90 -30.27
CA SER A 425 -21.90 14.46 -29.05
C SER A 425 -21.10 15.03 -27.88
N GLY A 426 -21.65 16.05 -27.21
CA GLY A 426 -21.06 16.83 -26.11
C GLY A 426 -20.73 16.06 -24.82
N VAL A 427 -20.20 14.85 -24.92
CA VAL A 427 -19.65 14.08 -23.80
C VAL A 427 -18.14 14.34 -23.77
N THR A 428 -17.72 15.32 -22.98
CA THR A 428 -16.32 15.45 -22.58
C THR A 428 -15.89 14.11 -21.97
N LYS A 429 -15.01 13.38 -22.65
CA LYS A 429 -14.48 12.10 -22.14
C LYS A 429 -13.77 12.36 -20.82
N VAL A 430 -14.39 11.97 -19.72
CA VAL A 430 -13.84 12.09 -18.37
C VAL A 430 -12.56 11.26 -18.30
N LYS A 431 -11.42 11.91 -18.11
CA LYS A 431 -10.12 11.26 -17.91
C LYS A 431 -9.74 11.32 -16.44
N PRO A 432 -9.05 10.30 -15.89
CA PRO A 432 -8.53 10.38 -14.53
C PRO A 432 -7.58 11.57 -14.36
N VAL A 433 -7.45 12.10 -13.16
CA VAL A 433 -6.52 13.22 -12.90
C VAL A 433 -5.08 12.70 -12.78
N VAL A 434 -4.15 13.40 -13.44
CA VAL A 434 -2.70 13.16 -13.32
C VAL A 434 -2.19 13.85 -12.06
N LEU A 435 -1.79 13.06 -11.07
CA LEU A 435 -1.22 13.60 -9.82
C LEU A 435 0.27 13.95 -10.02
N ASP A 436 1.01 12.98 -10.52
CA ASP A 436 2.46 12.99 -10.66
C ASP A 436 2.85 12.60 -12.10
N VAL A 437 3.88 13.23 -12.65
CA VAL A 437 4.35 13.02 -14.03
C VAL A 437 5.45 11.95 -14.03
N CYS A 438 5.36 10.97 -14.93
CA CYS A 438 6.38 9.94 -15.09
C CYS A 438 6.65 9.63 -16.57
N ALA A 439 7.64 8.78 -16.82
CA ALA A 439 7.91 8.24 -18.15
C ALA A 439 6.71 7.45 -18.72
N PRO A 440 6.61 7.28 -20.05
CA PRO A 440 5.73 6.27 -20.62
C PRO A 440 6.20 4.84 -20.26
N PRO A 441 5.32 3.84 -20.33
CA PRO A 441 5.68 2.44 -20.05
C PRO A 441 6.81 1.95 -20.97
N ALA A 442 7.89 1.47 -20.37
CA ALA A 442 9.13 1.06 -21.06
C ALA A 442 9.59 -0.36 -20.66
N GLY A 443 8.70 -1.15 -20.06
CA GLY A 443 9.06 -2.40 -19.38
C GLY A 443 8.91 -2.30 -17.87
N VAL A 444 8.92 -3.47 -17.22
CA VAL A 444 8.94 -3.59 -15.76
C VAL A 444 10.33 -3.22 -15.25
N LYS A 445 10.39 -2.25 -14.35
CA LYS A 445 11.61 -1.81 -13.68
C LYS A 445 11.75 -2.50 -12.33
N LYS A 446 12.98 -2.74 -11.88
CA LYS A 446 13.25 -3.13 -10.48
C LYS A 446 13.33 -1.86 -9.62
N PRO A 447 12.74 -1.85 -8.42
CA PRO A 447 12.81 -0.71 -7.53
C PRO A 447 14.25 -0.57 -6.99
N PRO A 448 14.79 0.65 -6.92
CA PRO A 448 16.12 0.90 -6.37
C PRO A 448 16.15 0.91 -4.83
N THR A 449 14.99 0.98 -4.18
CA THR A 449 14.85 1.08 -2.73
C THR A 449 14.96 -0.28 -2.04
N ALA A 450 15.35 -0.28 -0.76
CA ALA A 450 15.31 -1.48 0.06
C ALA A 450 13.86 -2.00 0.21
N ALA A 451 13.73 -3.24 0.67
CA ALA A 451 12.44 -3.94 0.67
C ALA A 451 11.50 -3.46 1.79
N ASP A 452 12.03 -2.79 2.81
CA ASP A 452 11.35 -2.34 4.02
C ASP A 452 11.31 -0.82 4.17
N ASP A 453 12.00 -0.03 3.33
CA ASP A 453 12.00 1.44 3.37
C ASP A 453 10.57 2.02 3.43
N ALA A 454 9.72 1.62 2.48
CA ALA A 454 8.37 2.14 2.39
C ALA A 454 7.51 1.71 3.59
N LEU A 455 7.72 0.48 4.08
CA LEU A 455 7.03 -0.06 5.24
C LEU A 455 7.39 0.72 6.52
N LEU A 456 8.69 0.89 6.76
CA LEU A 456 9.23 1.58 7.93
C LEU A 456 8.86 3.06 7.94
N LEU A 457 8.90 3.74 6.78
CA LEU A 457 8.44 5.13 6.67
C LEU A 457 6.93 5.28 6.85
N THR A 458 6.13 4.31 6.39
CA THR A 458 4.67 4.28 6.63
C THR A 458 4.38 4.16 8.12
N ARG A 459 5.02 3.21 8.80
CA ARG A 459 4.91 3.01 10.25
C ARG A 459 5.36 4.24 11.03
N SER A 460 6.52 4.79 10.67
CA SER A 460 7.06 6.02 11.25
C SER A 460 6.06 7.16 11.14
N CYS A 461 5.48 7.37 9.96
CA CYS A 461 4.49 8.43 9.76
C CYS A 461 3.23 8.21 10.60
N ALA A 462 2.72 6.98 10.71
CA ALA A 462 1.57 6.66 11.54
C ALA A 462 1.86 6.96 13.03
N LEU A 463 3.03 6.54 13.52
CA LEU A 463 3.48 6.85 14.88
C LEU A 463 3.59 8.36 15.09
N LEU A 464 4.17 9.10 14.13
CA LEU A 464 4.33 10.55 14.19
C LEU A 464 2.98 11.27 14.29
N VAL A 465 1.97 10.86 13.52
CA VAL A 465 0.60 11.41 13.62
C VAL A 465 0.07 11.20 15.03
N ASP A 466 0.23 10.01 15.60
CA ASP A 466 -0.25 9.69 16.95
C ASP A 466 0.48 10.49 18.04
N VAL A 467 1.80 10.70 17.93
CA VAL A 467 2.53 11.45 18.96
C VAL A 467 2.20 12.94 18.92
N THR A 468 1.73 13.46 17.79
CA THR A 468 1.48 14.89 17.55
C THR A 468 0.02 15.30 17.72
N ILE A 469 -0.88 14.38 18.09
CA ILE A 469 -2.32 14.65 18.30
C ILE A 469 -2.55 15.87 19.21
N SER A 470 -1.77 15.99 20.29
CA SER A 470 -1.87 17.07 21.29
C SER A 470 -0.83 18.17 21.14
N ALA A 471 -0.09 18.22 20.02
CA ALA A 471 0.96 19.21 19.79
C ALA A 471 0.38 20.60 19.45
N SER A 472 1.19 21.66 19.53
CA SER A 472 0.73 22.99 19.15
C SER A 472 0.39 23.11 17.66
N PRO A 473 -0.45 24.09 17.25
CA PRO A 473 -0.81 24.29 15.85
C PRO A 473 0.40 24.49 14.90
N LYS A 474 1.49 25.09 15.41
CA LYS A 474 2.73 25.27 14.63
C LYS A 474 3.39 23.92 14.33
N THR A 475 3.45 23.03 15.32
CA THR A 475 3.97 21.67 15.15
C THR A 475 3.07 20.86 14.23
N GLN A 476 1.75 20.99 14.35
CA GLN A 476 0.79 20.32 13.47
C GLN A 476 0.93 20.77 12.00
N LEU A 477 1.30 22.03 11.73
CA LEU A 477 1.61 22.47 10.36
C LEU A 477 2.85 21.76 9.78
N LYS A 478 3.86 21.47 10.61
CA LYS A 478 5.04 20.70 10.18
C LYS A 478 4.70 19.23 9.94
N LEU A 479 3.79 18.66 10.73
CA LEU A 479 3.25 17.32 10.51
C LEU A 479 2.63 17.18 9.11
N VAL A 480 1.87 18.20 8.65
CA VAL A 480 1.26 18.20 7.30
C VAL A 480 2.33 17.95 6.22
N GLY A 481 3.47 18.66 6.29
CA GLY A 481 4.56 18.51 5.34
C GLY A 481 5.17 17.10 5.34
N ALA A 482 5.36 16.51 6.51
CA ALA A 482 5.87 15.14 6.64
C ALA A 482 4.89 14.10 6.08
N VAL A 483 3.60 14.22 6.39
CA VAL A 483 2.54 13.33 5.88
C VAL A 483 2.42 13.44 4.37
N ASP A 484 2.43 14.65 3.81
CA ASP A 484 2.32 14.85 2.37
C ASP A 484 3.54 14.30 1.61
N ALA A 485 4.75 14.40 2.19
CA ALA A 485 5.95 13.79 1.65
C ALA A 485 5.87 12.25 1.65
N VAL A 486 5.44 11.64 2.76
CA VAL A 486 5.26 10.18 2.85
C VAL A 486 4.18 9.71 1.89
N LEU A 487 3.02 10.37 1.81
CA LEU A 487 1.96 10.02 0.86
C LEU A 487 2.40 10.15 -0.60
N ARG A 488 3.27 11.11 -0.91
CA ARG A 488 3.88 11.24 -2.25
C ARG A 488 4.86 10.09 -2.50
N MET A 489 5.76 9.79 -1.57
CA MET A 489 6.67 8.65 -1.67
C MET A 489 5.90 7.34 -1.91
N LEU A 490 4.81 7.12 -1.15
CA LEU A 490 3.95 5.95 -1.33
C LEU A 490 3.20 5.94 -2.67
N SER A 491 2.92 7.09 -3.30
CA SER A 491 2.30 7.14 -4.65
C SER A 491 3.23 6.63 -5.76
N TYR A 492 4.54 6.68 -5.54
CA TYR A 492 5.60 6.18 -6.43
C TYR A 492 6.03 4.76 -6.11
N THR A 493 6.00 4.38 -4.84
CA THR A 493 6.40 3.05 -4.33
C THR A 493 5.64 1.93 -5.08
N PRO A 494 6.29 0.82 -5.47
CA PRO A 494 5.61 -0.29 -6.13
C PRO A 494 4.59 -0.98 -5.23
N ASN A 495 3.55 -1.58 -5.81
CA ASN A 495 2.43 -2.14 -5.03
C ASN A 495 2.82 -3.29 -4.09
N TYR A 496 3.87 -4.06 -4.42
CA TYR A 496 4.33 -5.19 -3.60
C TYR A 496 5.25 -4.76 -2.44
N ASP A 497 5.66 -3.48 -2.36
CA ASP A 497 6.42 -2.96 -1.22
C ASP A 497 5.53 -2.26 -0.18
N ILE A 498 4.21 -2.20 -0.43
CA ILE A 498 3.25 -1.48 0.42
C ILE A 498 2.58 -2.48 1.36
N GLY A 499 2.85 -2.35 2.66
CA GLY A 499 2.16 -3.12 3.71
C GLY A 499 0.70 -2.68 3.84
N VAL A 500 -0.24 -3.63 3.75
CA VAL A 500 -1.69 -3.33 3.75
C VAL A 500 -2.13 -2.75 5.09
N ALA A 501 -1.90 -3.46 6.19
CA ALA A 501 -2.33 -3.04 7.53
C ALA A 501 -1.72 -1.68 7.93
N ASP A 502 -0.40 -1.54 7.77
CA ASP A 502 0.32 -0.30 8.09
C ASP A 502 -0.18 0.91 7.29
N THR A 503 -0.52 0.71 6.01
CA THR A 503 -1.11 1.77 5.17
C THR A 503 -2.51 2.15 5.64
N LEU A 504 -3.31 1.17 6.06
CA LEU A 504 -4.64 1.43 6.61
C LEU A 504 -4.55 2.23 7.91
N ASP A 505 -3.66 1.86 8.81
CA ASP A 505 -3.46 2.55 10.08
C ASP A 505 -3.01 4.00 9.89
N LEU A 506 -2.04 4.23 8.99
CA LEU A 506 -1.63 5.58 8.61
C LEU A 506 -2.81 6.40 8.08
N ILE A 507 -3.55 5.85 7.10
CA ILE A 507 -4.63 6.60 6.45
C ILE A 507 -5.77 6.89 7.42
N CYS A 508 -6.15 5.93 8.28
CA CYS A 508 -7.16 6.16 9.31
C CYS A 508 -6.71 7.25 10.30
N ALA A 509 -5.45 7.21 10.76
CA ALA A 509 -4.90 8.24 11.64
C ALA A 509 -4.93 9.63 10.98
N VAL A 510 -4.62 9.71 9.68
CA VAL A 510 -4.71 10.96 8.91
C VAL A 510 -6.16 11.45 8.79
N MET A 511 -7.12 10.56 8.52
CA MET A 511 -8.54 10.90 8.39
C MET A 511 -9.17 11.38 9.69
N GLU A 512 -8.75 10.83 10.83
CA GLU A 512 -9.23 11.22 12.16
C GLU A 512 -8.62 12.54 12.64
N SER A 513 -7.46 12.93 12.11
CA SER A 513 -6.79 14.18 12.46
C SER A 513 -7.47 15.38 11.79
N ARG A 514 -8.14 16.20 12.61
CA ARG A 514 -8.81 17.43 12.13
C ARG A 514 -7.84 18.38 11.42
N CYS A 515 -6.62 18.55 11.93
CA CYS A 515 -5.63 19.44 11.32
C CYS A 515 -5.25 18.97 9.90
N LEU A 516 -5.00 17.66 9.72
CA LEU A 516 -4.66 17.07 8.42
C LEU A 516 -5.86 17.07 7.46
N MET A 517 -7.08 17.15 7.97
CA MET A 517 -8.30 17.18 7.16
C MET A 517 -8.81 18.60 6.86
N SER A 518 -8.23 19.64 7.46
CA SER A 518 -8.63 21.05 7.26
C SER A 518 -7.52 21.94 6.72
N SER A 519 -6.29 21.45 6.56
CA SER A 519 -5.16 22.26 6.11
C SER A 519 -5.19 22.53 4.60
N ASP A 520 -4.34 23.46 4.17
CA ASP A 520 -4.03 23.66 2.76
C ASP A 520 -3.56 22.35 2.10
N GLY A 521 -3.90 22.19 0.81
CA GLY A 521 -3.55 21.01 0.02
C GLY A 521 -4.40 19.76 0.29
N VAL A 522 -5.46 19.86 1.12
CA VAL A 522 -6.34 18.72 1.45
C VAL A 522 -6.93 18.02 0.21
N GLU A 523 -7.22 18.77 -0.86
CA GLU A 523 -7.67 18.23 -2.15
C GLU A 523 -6.72 17.16 -2.70
N ALA A 524 -5.43 17.49 -2.81
CA ALA A 524 -4.41 16.59 -3.33
C ALA A 524 -4.15 15.43 -2.34
N ARG A 525 -4.15 15.71 -1.04
CA ARG A 525 -3.95 14.73 0.03
C ARG A 525 -5.03 13.64 0.00
N GLN A 526 -6.30 14.04 0.00
CA GLN A 526 -7.43 13.10 -0.04
C GLN A 526 -7.41 12.22 -1.29
N VAL A 527 -7.12 12.81 -2.46
CA VAL A 527 -7.04 12.03 -3.72
C VAL A 527 -5.84 11.09 -3.72
N ARG A 528 -4.70 11.47 -3.13
CA ARG A 528 -3.56 10.57 -2.94
C ARG A 528 -3.89 9.42 -1.98
N MET A 529 -4.53 9.70 -0.85
CA MET A 529 -4.98 8.66 0.10
C MET A 529 -5.94 7.68 -0.58
N LEU A 530 -6.94 8.18 -1.30
CA LEU A 530 -7.89 7.33 -2.04
C LEU A 530 -7.22 6.54 -3.17
N LEU A 531 -6.26 7.14 -3.89
CA LEU A 531 -5.49 6.43 -4.89
C LEU A 531 -4.65 5.31 -4.26
N LEU A 532 -4.00 5.58 -3.12
CA LEU A 532 -3.21 4.60 -2.37
C LEU A 532 -4.09 3.44 -1.88
N LEU A 533 -5.23 3.72 -1.25
CA LEU A 533 -6.22 2.71 -0.85
C LEU A 533 -6.75 1.89 -2.04
N SER A 534 -6.92 2.53 -3.20
CA SER A 534 -7.41 1.83 -4.40
C SER A 534 -6.39 0.88 -5.03
N ARG A 535 -5.10 1.01 -4.67
CA ARG A 535 -4.00 0.19 -5.18
C ARG A 535 -3.76 -1.06 -4.34
N ILE A 536 -4.03 -1.01 -3.05
CA ILE A 536 -3.84 -2.12 -2.11
C ILE A 536 -4.98 -3.13 -2.20
N ARG A 537 -4.68 -4.40 -1.93
CA ARG A 537 -5.67 -5.49 -1.89
C ARG A 537 -6.19 -5.66 -0.46
N LEU A 538 -7.31 -4.98 -0.15
CA LEU A 538 -7.91 -5.00 1.19
C LEU A 538 -8.27 -6.40 1.70
N SER A 539 -8.53 -7.34 0.79
CA SER A 539 -8.83 -8.74 1.12
C SER A 539 -7.66 -9.51 1.75
N LEU A 540 -6.43 -9.01 1.58
CA LEU A 540 -5.21 -9.61 2.17
C LEU A 540 -4.90 -9.04 3.55
N CYS A 541 -5.67 -8.09 4.06
CA CYS A 541 -5.45 -7.54 5.40
C CYS A 541 -5.81 -8.59 6.46
N GLY A 542 -4.80 -9.08 7.18
CA GLY A 542 -5.00 -9.98 8.33
C GLY A 542 -5.65 -9.28 9.53
N GLU A 543 -5.37 -7.99 9.71
CA GLU A 543 -5.87 -7.19 10.84
C GLU A 543 -7.27 -6.65 10.55
N ARG A 544 -8.29 -7.28 11.15
CA ARG A 544 -9.70 -6.90 10.99
C ARG A 544 -10.02 -5.55 11.63
N HIS A 545 -9.33 -5.21 12.71
CA HIS A 545 -9.43 -3.92 13.38
C HIS A 545 -9.22 -2.74 12.41
N SER A 546 -8.13 -2.74 11.63
CA SER A 546 -7.81 -1.65 10.70
C SER A 546 -8.82 -1.53 9.55
N LEU A 547 -9.39 -2.64 9.08
CA LEU A 547 -10.49 -2.62 8.10
C LEU A 547 -11.77 -2.00 8.68
N ASN A 548 -12.13 -2.36 9.91
CA ASN A 548 -13.32 -1.84 10.58
C ASN A 548 -13.18 -0.35 10.90
N ARG A 549 -11.99 0.07 11.36
CA ARG A 549 -11.63 1.48 11.55
C ARG A 549 -11.72 2.26 10.24
N LEU A 550 -11.18 1.71 9.14
CA LEU A 550 -11.32 2.32 7.80
C LEU A 550 -12.79 2.46 7.40
N CYS A 551 -13.63 1.46 7.67
CA CYS A 551 -15.06 1.51 7.35
C CYS A 551 -15.74 2.70 8.03
N SER A 552 -15.49 2.88 9.33
CA SER A 552 -16.01 4.01 10.09
C SER A 552 -15.56 5.35 9.50
N CYS A 553 -14.24 5.51 9.29
CA CYS A 553 -13.68 6.71 8.68
C CYS A 553 -14.28 7.00 7.30
N MET A 554 -14.43 5.99 6.45
CA MET A 554 -14.93 6.14 5.09
C MET A 554 -16.42 6.46 5.02
N CYS A 555 -17.23 6.03 6.00
CA CYS A 555 -18.65 6.40 6.09
C CYS A 555 -18.82 7.89 6.39
N ALA A 556 -17.98 8.46 7.24
CA ALA A 556 -17.96 9.90 7.56
C ALA A 556 -17.19 10.76 6.54
N PHE A 557 -16.39 10.13 5.66
CA PHE A 557 -15.47 10.85 4.79
C PHE A 557 -16.16 11.74 3.74
N SER A 558 -15.98 13.05 3.88
CA SER A 558 -16.54 14.08 3.01
C SER A 558 -15.52 14.63 2.00
N PRO A 559 -15.96 15.03 0.80
CA PRO A 559 -15.09 15.71 -0.15
C PRO A 559 -14.68 17.09 0.40
N PRO A 560 -13.49 17.58 0.04
CA PRO A 560 -13.04 18.90 0.47
C PRO A 560 -13.84 19.99 -0.24
N SER A 561 -13.95 21.16 0.39
CA SER A 561 -14.64 22.33 -0.17
C SER A 561 -13.75 23.56 0.00
N PRO A 562 -13.42 24.31 -1.08
CA PRO A 562 -13.80 24.08 -2.47
C PRO A 562 -13.08 22.86 -3.09
N ILE A 563 -13.62 22.31 -4.19
CA ILE A 563 -12.96 21.29 -5.02
C ILE A 563 -13.41 21.45 -6.48
N SER A 564 -12.48 21.32 -7.43
CA SER A 564 -12.82 21.35 -8.86
C SER A 564 -13.72 20.17 -9.26
N GLN A 565 -14.57 20.36 -10.29
CA GLN A 565 -15.54 19.32 -10.69
C GLN A 565 -14.85 18.03 -11.15
N ASP A 566 -13.73 18.14 -11.87
CA ASP A 566 -12.97 16.98 -12.35
C ASP A 566 -12.30 16.22 -11.20
N LEU A 567 -11.73 16.95 -10.23
CA LEU A 567 -11.13 16.32 -9.05
C LEU A 567 -12.19 15.69 -8.16
N LEU A 568 -13.37 16.31 -8.01
CA LEU A 568 -14.51 15.74 -7.30
C LEU A 568 -15.00 14.44 -7.95
N ARG A 569 -15.03 14.36 -9.28
CA ARG A 569 -15.40 13.14 -10.00
C ARG A 569 -14.36 12.03 -9.76
N GLU A 570 -13.07 12.35 -9.83
CA GLU A 570 -12.01 11.37 -9.55
C GLU A 570 -12.04 10.93 -8.08
N TRP A 571 -12.28 11.85 -7.13
CA TRP A 571 -12.48 11.55 -5.72
C TRP A 571 -13.65 10.59 -5.51
N LYS A 572 -14.82 10.86 -6.12
CA LYS A 572 -16.00 9.99 -6.03
C LYS A 572 -15.72 8.61 -6.64
N ARG A 573 -15.02 8.55 -7.78
CA ARG A 573 -14.65 7.31 -8.46
C ARG A 573 -13.73 6.45 -7.59
N LEU A 574 -12.67 7.05 -7.03
CA LEU A 574 -11.71 6.35 -6.18
C LEU A 574 -12.35 5.91 -4.86
N ARG A 575 -13.12 6.79 -4.20
CA ARG A 575 -13.88 6.42 -2.99
C ARG A 575 -14.84 5.28 -3.25
N GLY A 576 -15.54 5.30 -4.39
CA GLY A 576 -16.42 4.20 -4.82
C GLY A 576 -15.68 2.87 -4.97
N LEU A 577 -14.49 2.88 -5.58
CA LEU A 577 -13.65 1.69 -5.75
C LEU A 577 -13.13 1.15 -4.40
N VAL A 578 -12.66 2.04 -3.53
CA VAL A 578 -12.20 1.67 -2.18
C VAL A 578 -13.33 1.08 -1.36
N MET A 579 -14.49 1.76 -1.31
CA MET A 579 -15.65 1.27 -0.56
C MET A 579 -16.17 -0.06 -1.11
N HIS A 580 -16.17 -0.25 -2.43
CA HIS A 580 -16.52 -1.53 -3.03
C HIS A 580 -15.59 -2.64 -2.52
N ASN A 581 -14.27 -2.45 -2.64
CA ASN A 581 -13.30 -3.45 -2.17
C ASN A 581 -13.40 -3.69 -0.66
N LEU A 582 -13.61 -2.64 0.13
CA LEU A 582 -13.71 -2.71 1.59
C LEU A 582 -14.94 -3.50 2.02
N LEU A 583 -16.13 -3.12 1.55
CA LEU A 583 -17.40 -3.76 1.93
C LEU A 583 -17.46 -5.25 1.54
N HIS A 584 -16.71 -5.67 0.51
CA HIS A 584 -16.57 -7.08 0.15
C HIS A 584 -15.68 -7.90 1.10
N CYS A 585 -14.94 -7.25 2.00
CA CYS A 585 -14.02 -7.90 2.93
C CYS A 585 -14.55 -7.94 4.38
N LEU A 586 -15.53 -7.09 4.71
CA LEU A 586 -16.07 -6.94 6.07
C LEU A 586 -17.00 -8.09 6.47
N ARG A 587 -17.13 -8.29 7.79
CA ARG A 587 -18.12 -9.18 8.42
C ARG A 587 -18.97 -8.37 9.40
N ALA A 588 -20.27 -8.62 9.44
CA ALA A 588 -21.20 -7.81 10.22
C ALA A 588 -20.90 -7.84 11.72
N GLU A 589 -20.57 -9.02 12.25
CA GLU A 589 -20.21 -9.22 13.67
C GLU A 589 -18.94 -8.44 14.05
N GLU A 590 -17.87 -8.56 13.26
CA GLU A 590 -16.58 -7.89 13.52
C GLU A 590 -16.73 -6.35 13.49
N VAL A 591 -17.52 -5.81 12.54
CA VAL A 591 -17.78 -4.37 12.44
C VAL A 591 -18.66 -3.92 13.62
N HIS A 592 -19.66 -4.71 14.02
CA HIS A 592 -20.50 -4.37 15.15
C HIS A 592 -19.73 -4.36 16.47
N GLU A 593 -18.85 -5.34 16.69
CA GLU A 593 -17.97 -5.39 17.86
C GLU A 593 -17.06 -4.16 17.92
N PHE A 594 -16.46 -3.77 16.79
CA PHE A 594 -15.65 -2.56 16.71
C PHE A 594 -16.45 -1.30 17.09
N TYR A 595 -17.65 -1.14 16.53
CA TYR A 595 -18.51 0.03 16.79
C TYR A 595 -18.97 0.13 18.24
N THR A 596 -19.26 -1.00 18.88
CA THR A 596 -19.81 -1.05 20.24
C THR A 596 -18.72 -1.03 21.32
N LYS A 597 -17.66 -1.83 21.17
CA LYS A 597 -16.64 -2.00 22.23
C LYS A 597 -15.52 -0.97 22.12
N GLU A 598 -15.02 -0.73 20.90
CA GLU A 598 -13.81 0.08 20.68
C GLU A 598 -14.14 1.53 20.40
N LEU A 599 -14.93 1.79 19.35
CA LEU A 599 -15.32 3.15 18.98
C LEU A 599 -16.35 3.74 19.95
N ARG A 600 -17.20 2.87 20.54
CA ARG A 600 -18.34 3.25 21.39
C ARG A 600 -19.22 4.31 20.71
N ALA A 601 -19.51 4.08 19.44
CA ALA A 601 -20.29 5.01 18.63
C ALA A 601 -21.74 5.07 19.15
N PRO A 602 -22.37 6.26 19.15
CA PRO A 602 -23.77 6.40 19.54
C PRO A 602 -24.75 5.79 18.52
N ARG A 603 -24.29 5.60 17.27
CA ARG A 603 -25.06 5.02 16.16
C ARG A 603 -24.47 3.69 15.75
N SER A 604 -25.32 2.82 15.21
CA SER A 604 -24.85 1.56 14.63
C SER A 604 -24.09 1.80 13.32
N TRP A 605 -23.18 0.89 12.98
CA TRP A 605 -22.44 0.96 11.71
C TRP A 605 -23.35 0.90 10.48
N VAL A 606 -24.51 0.25 10.61
CA VAL A 606 -25.53 0.17 9.56
C VAL A 606 -26.15 1.55 9.31
N GLU A 607 -26.46 2.28 10.37
CA GLU A 607 -26.97 3.66 10.27
C GLU A 607 -25.93 4.58 9.63
N ASP A 608 -24.65 4.48 10.03
CA ASP A 608 -23.58 5.27 9.45
C ASP A 608 -23.34 4.95 7.97
N LEU A 609 -23.47 3.68 7.56
CA LEU A 609 -23.36 3.28 6.15
C LEU A 609 -24.58 3.71 5.33
N ALA A 610 -25.78 3.65 5.92
CA ALA A 610 -27.03 4.02 5.25
C ALA A 610 -27.17 5.54 5.10
N PHE A 611 -26.86 6.29 6.15
CA PHE A 611 -27.15 7.73 6.25
C PHE A 611 -25.90 8.61 6.25
N GLY A 612 -24.71 8.02 6.17
CA GLY A 612 -23.45 8.75 6.05
C GLY A 612 -23.20 9.31 4.65
N MET A 613 -21.94 9.68 4.40
CA MET A 613 -21.53 10.32 3.14
C MET A 613 -21.42 9.34 1.96
N TYR A 614 -21.51 8.03 2.21
CA TYR A 614 -21.43 7.00 1.16
C TYR A 614 -22.82 6.60 0.67
N ASN A 615 -23.16 7.03 -0.55
CA ASN A 615 -24.39 6.65 -1.23
C ASN A 615 -24.14 5.64 -2.37
N GLY A 616 -23.09 4.82 -2.26
CA GLY A 616 -22.79 3.79 -3.24
C GLY A 616 -23.49 2.47 -2.95
N ARG A 617 -23.11 1.43 -3.71
CA ARG A 617 -23.72 0.09 -3.62
C ARG A 617 -23.16 -0.70 -2.44
N VAL A 618 -23.97 -1.58 -1.89
CA VAL A 618 -23.59 -2.50 -0.80
C VAL A 618 -23.67 -3.94 -1.29
N PRO A 619 -22.70 -4.81 -0.93
CA PRO A 619 -22.79 -6.24 -1.26
C PRO A 619 -23.97 -6.91 -0.57
N LEU A 620 -24.79 -7.64 -1.33
CA LEU A 620 -25.91 -8.43 -0.79
C LEU A 620 -25.47 -9.40 0.33
N PRO A 621 -24.32 -10.10 0.24
CA PRO A 621 -23.86 -10.98 1.32
C PRO A 621 -23.65 -10.25 2.65
N LEU A 622 -23.08 -9.03 2.63
CA LEU A 622 -22.87 -8.22 3.83
C LEU A 622 -24.22 -7.77 4.43
N TRP A 623 -25.18 -7.41 3.57
CA TRP A 623 -26.52 -7.04 4.03
C TRP A 623 -27.26 -8.23 4.68
N LEU A 624 -27.20 -9.41 4.06
CA LEU A 624 -27.78 -10.63 4.62
C LEU A 624 -27.14 -11.01 5.95
N ASP A 625 -25.80 -10.90 6.05
CA ASP A 625 -25.04 -11.14 7.27
C ASP A 625 -25.48 -10.17 8.39
N ALA A 626 -25.57 -8.88 8.09
CA ALA A 626 -26.08 -7.87 9.01
C ALA A 626 -27.51 -8.16 9.47
N CYS A 627 -28.43 -8.49 8.56
CA CYS A 627 -29.81 -8.80 8.93
C CYS A 627 -29.90 -10.02 9.85
N ARG A 628 -29.10 -11.07 9.60
CA ARG A 628 -29.06 -12.25 10.47
C ARG A 628 -28.48 -11.91 11.83
N PHE A 629 -27.40 -11.13 11.88
CA PHE A 629 -26.78 -10.70 13.13
C PHE A 629 -27.78 -9.90 13.99
N PHE A 630 -28.36 -8.83 13.46
CA PHE A 630 -29.27 -7.95 14.22
C PHE A 630 -30.62 -8.59 14.55
N LEU A 631 -31.19 -9.42 13.67
CA LEU A 631 -32.49 -10.06 13.95
C LEU A 631 -32.39 -11.31 14.84
N ASN A 632 -31.19 -11.87 15.04
CA ASN A 632 -30.96 -13.00 15.95
C ASN A 632 -30.42 -12.55 17.31
N ALA A 633 -29.85 -11.34 17.41
CA ALA A 633 -29.40 -10.79 18.68
C ALA A 633 -30.61 -10.52 19.60
N GLU A 634 -30.49 -10.85 20.88
CA GLU A 634 -31.53 -10.59 21.90
C GLU A 634 -31.70 -9.09 22.19
N ASP A 635 -30.74 -8.26 21.78
CA ASP A 635 -30.81 -6.80 21.87
C ASP A 635 -31.88 -6.24 20.91
N MET A 636 -32.74 -5.38 21.44
CA MET A 636 -33.83 -4.75 20.68
C MET A 636 -33.26 -3.90 19.53
N VAL A 637 -33.39 -4.40 18.29
CA VAL A 637 -33.13 -3.62 17.07
C VAL A 637 -33.95 -2.33 17.13
N THR A 638 -33.26 -1.18 17.07
CA THR A 638 -33.92 0.13 17.09
C THR A 638 -34.68 0.38 15.78
N ILE A 639 -35.68 1.26 15.83
CA ILE A 639 -36.44 1.69 14.63
C ILE A 639 -35.49 2.25 13.56
N ASP A 640 -34.52 3.08 13.97
CA ASP A 640 -33.54 3.69 13.07
C ASP A 640 -32.62 2.64 12.41
N CYS A 641 -32.18 1.64 13.18
CA CYS A 641 -31.38 0.53 12.64
C CYS A 641 -32.19 -0.31 11.64
N ALA A 642 -33.46 -0.60 11.94
CA ALA A 642 -34.35 -1.30 11.01
C ALA A 642 -34.55 -0.50 9.72
N GLN A 643 -34.81 0.81 9.82
CA GLN A 643 -34.92 1.69 8.65
C GLN A 643 -33.62 1.73 7.84
N ALA A 644 -32.46 1.79 8.51
CA ALA A 644 -31.16 1.74 7.85
C ALA A 644 -30.97 0.43 7.07
N LEU A 645 -31.29 -0.73 7.66
CA LEU A 645 -31.21 -2.03 6.97
C LEU A 645 -32.12 -2.09 5.74
N VAL A 646 -33.34 -1.54 5.80
CA VAL A 646 -34.21 -1.47 4.61
C VAL A 646 -33.61 -0.54 3.56
N ALA A 647 -33.07 0.62 3.95
CA ALA A 647 -32.40 1.54 3.03
C ALA A 647 -31.18 0.90 2.33
N LEU A 648 -30.37 0.12 3.08
CA LEU A 648 -29.24 -0.61 2.52
C LEU A 648 -29.68 -1.70 1.53
N ARG A 649 -30.85 -2.33 1.73
CA ARG A 649 -31.36 -3.32 0.77
C ARG A 649 -31.65 -2.71 -0.60
N GLY A 650 -32.15 -1.48 -0.62
CA GLY A 650 -32.34 -0.70 -1.85
C GLY A 650 -31.04 -0.45 -2.60
N ARG A 651 -29.89 -0.42 -1.91
CA ARG A 651 -28.55 -0.23 -2.47
C ARG A 651 -27.82 -1.53 -2.83
N CYS A 652 -28.45 -2.68 -2.62
CA CYS A 652 -27.90 -3.98 -3.00
C CYS A 652 -28.25 -4.30 -4.47
N ASN A 653 -27.25 -4.71 -5.24
CA ASN A 653 -27.50 -5.31 -6.55
C ASN A 653 -27.76 -6.81 -6.38
N ASP A 654 -28.84 -7.31 -6.94
CA ASP A 654 -28.99 -8.74 -7.18
C ASP A 654 -28.18 -9.12 -8.42
N ILE A 655 -27.18 -9.99 -8.28
CA ILE A 655 -26.41 -10.55 -9.41
C ILE A 655 -27.35 -11.30 -10.38
N SER A 656 -28.59 -11.62 -9.97
CA SER A 656 -29.63 -12.22 -10.79
C SER A 656 -30.39 -11.24 -11.69
N SER A 657 -30.17 -9.92 -11.60
CA SER A 657 -30.68 -8.98 -12.61
C SER A 657 -29.72 -8.89 -13.80
N THR A 658 -29.50 -10.00 -14.50
CA THR A 658 -29.18 -9.90 -15.93
C THR A 658 -30.32 -9.12 -16.55
N CYS A 659 -30.02 -7.89 -16.98
CA CYS A 659 -30.92 -7.06 -17.75
C CYS A 659 -31.63 -7.93 -18.80
N THR A 660 -32.91 -8.21 -18.60
CA THR A 660 -33.80 -8.60 -19.69
C THR A 660 -34.04 -7.34 -20.52
N SER A 661 -33.01 -6.92 -21.23
CA SER A 661 -33.10 -5.92 -22.28
C SER A 661 -33.71 -6.59 -23.51
N SER A 662 -35.02 -6.78 -23.49
CA SER A 662 -35.81 -6.65 -24.72
C SER A 662 -36.30 -5.21 -24.74
N GLY A 663 -35.51 -4.35 -25.36
CA GLY A 663 -35.86 -2.97 -25.65
C GLY A 663 -36.97 -2.89 -26.69
N GLN A 664 -38.19 -3.20 -26.27
CA GLN A 664 -39.39 -2.69 -26.91
C GLN A 664 -40.19 -1.94 -25.85
N HIS A 665 -40.52 -0.70 -26.22
CA HIS A 665 -41.50 0.13 -25.58
C HIS A 665 -42.79 -0.65 -25.33
N ASP A 666 -42.92 -1.27 -24.16
CA ASP A 666 -44.20 -1.59 -23.56
C ASP A 666 -44.17 -1.14 -22.10
N SER A 667 -45.05 -0.21 -21.80
CA SER A 667 -45.20 0.58 -20.58
C SER A 667 -45.64 -0.22 -19.35
N TYR A 668 -45.36 -1.52 -19.31
CA TYR A 668 -45.76 -2.48 -18.26
C TYR A 668 -44.63 -3.39 -17.77
N GLY A 669 -43.38 -3.12 -18.14
CA GLY A 669 -42.20 -3.86 -17.65
C GLY A 669 -41.83 -3.45 -16.23
N GLY A 670 -42.46 -4.06 -15.24
CA GLY A 670 -42.17 -3.72 -13.85
C GLY A 670 -40.92 -4.42 -13.27
N THR A 671 -40.40 -3.92 -12.14
CA THR A 671 -39.29 -4.50 -11.35
C THR A 671 -39.41 -6.03 -11.13
N PRO A 672 -38.33 -6.81 -11.29
CA PRO A 672 -38.36 -8.26 -11.06
C PRO A 672 -38.69 -8.59 -9.60
N PRO A 673 -39.27 -9.78 -9.31
CA PRO A 673 -39.59 -10.20 -7.95
C PRO A 673 -38.31 -10.41 -7.13
N LEU A 674 -38.37 -10.04 -5.86
CA LEU A 674 -37.28 -10.20 -4.91
C LEU A 674 -37.13 -11.66 -4.45
N ASP A 675 -35.92 -12.06 -4.05
CA ASP A 675 -35.70 -13.38 -3.45
C ASP A 675 -36.47 -13.54 -2.14
N ARG A 676 -36.86 -14.80 -1.85
CA ARG A 676 -37.75 -15.13 -0.73
C ARG A 676 -37.14 -14.79 0.63
N ASP A 677 -35.84 -15.00 0.79
CA ASP A 677 -35.15 -14.77 2.05
C ASP A 677 -35.05 -13.27 2.33
N SER A 678 -34.64 -12.46 1.35
CA SER A 678 -34.67 -10.99 1.47
C SER A 678 -36.08 -10.47 1.73
N THR A 679 -37.11 -11.03 1.08
CA THR A 679 -38.51 -10.64 1.31
C THR A 679 -38.94 -10.89 2.76
N ARG A 680 -38.57 -12.06 3.32
CA ARG A 680 -38.86 -12.40 4.73
C ARG A 680 -38.12 -11.49 5.70
N LEU A 681 -36.85 -11.18 5.43
CA LEU A 681 -36.04 -10.29 6.26
C LEU A 681 -36.59 -8.86 6.21
N LEU A 682 -36.93 -8.36 5.02
CA LEU A 682 -37.59 -7.06 4.85
C LEU A 682 -38.92 -6.98 5.61
N ALA A 683 -39.74 -8.04 5.57
CA ALA A 683 -41.01 -8.07 6.32
C ALA A 683 -40.78 -7.93 7.84
N LYS A 684 -39.78 -8.63 8.39
CA LYS A 684 -39.38 -8.49 9.81
C LYS A 684 -38.88 -7.07 10.12
N LEU A 685 -38.05 -6.52 9.25
CA LEU A 685 -37.51 -5.16 9.44
C LEU A 685 -38.61 -4.09 9.37
N LEU A 686 -39.58 -4.23 8.47
CA LEU A 686 -40.72 -3.31 8.36
C LEU A 686 -41.67 -3.40 9.56
N GLN A 687 -41.87 -4.60 10.11
CA GLN A 687 -42.60 -4.75 11.36
C GLN A 687 -41.95 -3.90 12.47
N ILE A 688 -40.62 -3.93 12.59
CA ILE A 688 -39.89 -3.13 13.58
C ILE A 688 -39.95 -1.63 13.22
N ALA A 689 -39.71 -1.28 11.96
CA ALA A 689 -39.69 0.10 11.50
C ALA A 689 -41.04 0.82 11.62
N THR A 690 -42.15 0.08 11.61
CA THR A 690 -43.52 0.59 11.82
C THR A 690 -43.99 0.48 13.28
N SER A 691 -43.09 0.17 14.21
CA SER A 691 -43.39 -0.06 15.63
C SER A 691 -44.47 -1.12 15.87
N GLY A 692 -44.50 -2.16 15.03
CA GLY A 692 -45.43 -3.28 15.12
C GLY A 692 -46.84 -3.01 14.58
N ARG A 693 -47.09 -1.87 13.92
CA ARG A 693 -48.40 -1.57 13.32
C ARG A 693 -48.84 -2.59 12.27
N ILE A 694 -47.88 -3.18 11.57
CA ILE A 694 -48.09 -4.24 10.58
C ILE A 694 -47.17 -5.40 10.92
N SER A 695 -47.71 -6.62 10.99
CA SER A 695 -46.93 -7.80 11.33
C SER A 695 -46.16 -8.35 10.13
N ALA A 696 -45.02 -8.99 10.35
CA ALA A 696 -44.29 -9.68 9.28
C ALA A 696 -45.12 -10.80 8.64
N GLU A 697 -46.01 -11.45 9.38
CA GLU A 697 -46.92 -12.49 8.85
C GLU A 697 -47.96 -11.92 7.90
N GLU A 698 -48.50 -10.73 8.22
CA GLU A 698 -49.43 -10.01 7.36
C GLU A 698 -48.74 -9.55 6.06
N LEU A 699 -47.51 -9.05 6.16
CA LEU A 699 -46.69 -8.70 4.99
C LEU A 699 -46.38 -9.92 4.11
N MET A 700 -46.12 -11.08 4.70
CA MET A 700 -45.82 -12.30 3.95
C MET A 700 -47.05 -13.00 3.37
N SER A 701 -48.27 -12.64 3.79
CA SER A 701 -49.53 -13.24 3.33
C SER A 701 -50.33 -12.36 2.37
N SER A 702 -50.24 -11.03 2.49
CA SER A 702 -51.01 -10.08 1.69
C SER A 702 -50.13 -9.05 0.96
N PRO A 703 -50.19 -8.97 -0.38
CA PRO A 703 -49.49 -7.92 -1.13
C PRO A 703 -49.95 -6.50 -0.78
N ASN A 704 -51.20 -6.31 -0.33
CA ASN A 704 -51.73 -4.99 0.02
C ASN A 704 -51.11 -4.44 1.31
N ALA A 705 -50.70 -5.31 2.24
CA ALA A 705 -50.04 -4.90 3.48
C ALA A 705 -48.73 -4.14 3.23
N TRP A 706 -48.04 -4.41 2.11
CA TRP A 706 -46.84 -3.67 1.72
C TRP A 706 -47.13 -2.22 1.35
N ASN A 707 -48.31 -1.91 0.80
CA ASN A 707 -48.69 -0.52 0.51
C ASN A 707 -48.94 0.26 1.80
N SER A 708 -49.69 -0.35 2.73
CA SER A 708 -49.93 0.22 4.06
C SER A 708 -48.63 0.40 4.85
N ALA A 709 -47.67 -0.53 4.71
CA ALA A 709 -46.35 -0.39 5.32
C ALA A 709 -45.54 0.76 4.72
N MET A 710 -45.58 0.94 3.39
CA MET A 710 -44.92 2.08 2.74
C MET A 710 -45.46 3.42 3.23
N GLU A 711 -46.78 3.53 3.44
CA GLU A 711 -47.41 4.73 4.01
C GLU A 711 -47.03 4.95 5.49
N ALA A 712 -46.83 3.87 6.26
CA ALA A 712 -46.56 3.94 7.69
C ALA A 712 -45.09 4.27 8.07
N VAL A 713 -44.11 4.00 7.21
CA VAL A 713 -42.66 4.20 7.51
C VAL A 713 -42.22 5.68 7.42
N GLY A 714 -43.06 6.55 6.84
CA GLY A 714 -42.89 8.01 6.84
C GLY A 714 -42.30 8.61 5.55
N ASP A 715 -42.59 9.89 5.30
CA ASP A 715 -42.34 10.57 4.01
C ASP A 715 -40.85 10.66 3.62
N THR A 716 -39.95 10.81 4.59
CA THR A 716 -38.50 10.87 4.35
C THR A 716 -37.94 9.55 3.82
N PHE A 717 -38.53 8.43 4.23
CA PHE A 717 -38.13 7.09 3.77
C PHE A 717 -38.62 6.82 2.35
N VAL A 718 -39.85 7.26 2.05
CA VAL A 718 -40.50 7.10 0.74
C VAL A 718 -39.90 8.02 -0.33
N ALA A 719 -39.23 9.11 0.07
CA ALA A 719 -38.55 10.02 -0.86
C ALA A 719 -37.39 9.36 -1.64
N CYS A 720 -36.86 8.23 -1.18
CA CYS A 720 -35.79 7.50 -1.88
C CYS A 720 -36.38 6.45 -2.85
N GLU A 721 -36.29 6.70 -4.16
CA GLU A 721 -36.83 5.80 -5.19
C GLU A 721 -36.34 4.36 -5.07
N MET A 722 -35.05 4.16 -4.74
CA MET A 722 -34.45 2.83 -4.58
C MET A 722 -35.08 2.01 -3.44
N ASN A 723 -35.45 2.66 -2.34
CA ASN A 723 -36.12 1.99 -1.23
C ASN A 723 -37.51 1.54 -1.66
N VAL A 724 -38.24 2.41 -2.36
CA VAL A 724 -39.58 2.12 -2.85
C VAL A 724 -39.55 0.99 -3.90
N GLU A 725 -38.54 0.97 -4.79
CA GLU A 725 -38.35 -0.11 -5.76
C GLU A 725 -38.12 -1.47 -5.09
N ALA A 726 -37.29 -1.52 -4.04
CA ALA A 726 -37.07 -2.75 -3.27
C ALA A 726 -38.36 -3.26 -2.61
N LEU A 727 -39.15 -2.37 -2.03
CA LEU A 727 -40.45 -2.72 -1.43
C LEU A 727 -41.48 -3.17 -2.47
N ARG A 728 -41.50 -2.55 -3.66
CA ARG A 728 -42.34 -2.98 -4.78
C ARG A 728 -41.91 -4.36 -5.31
N ALA A 729 -40.62 -4.66 -5.36
CA ALA A 729 -40.10 -5.97 -5.74
C ALA A 729 -40.49 -7.05 -4.73
N ALA A 730 -40.41 -6.76 -3.44
CA ALA A 730 -40.87 -7.64 -2.36
C ALA A 730 -42.39 -7.91 -2.43
N ARG A 731 -43.20 -6.85 -2.67
CA ARG A 731 -44.65 -6.97 -2.88
C ARG A 731 -44.99 -7.95 -4.02
N ARG A 732 -44.25 -7.90 -5.12
CA ARG A 732 -44.46 -8.80 -6.26
C ARG A 732 -44.10 -10.24 -5.94
N SER A 733 -42.99 -10.46 -5.23
CA SER A 733 -42.60 -11.78 -4.75
C SER A 733 -43.73 -12.44 -3.93
N VAL A 734 -44.38 -11.66 -3.05
CA VAL A 734 -45.56 -12.13 -2.28
C VAL A 734 -46.78 -12.36 -3.18
N ALA A 735 -47.05 -11.48 -4.14
CA ALA A 735 -48.18 -11.64 -5.07
C ALA A 735 -48.05 -12.88 -5.96
N GLU A 736 -46.88 -13.12 -6.54
CA GLU A 736 -46.56 -14.32 -7.30
C GLU A 736 -46.71 -15.58 -6.45
N ARG A 737 -46.26 -15.51 -5.18
CA ARG A 737 -46.42 -16.61 -4.24
C ARG A 737 -47.89 -16.91 -3.94
N GLN A 738 -48.71 -15.88 -3.71
CA GLN A 738 -50.13 -16.07 -3.45
C GLN A 738 -50.85 -16.77 -4.62
N ILE A 739 -50.45 -16.44 -5.86
CA ILE A 739 -50.92 -17.13 -7.07
C ILE A 739 -50.43 -18.60 -7.07
N SER A 740 -49.16 -18.84 -6.76
CA SER A 740 -48.56 -20.18 -6.77
C SER A 740 -49.05 -21.10 -5.63
N ASN A 741 -49.39 -20.56 -4.46
CA ASN A 741 -49.92 -21.31 -3.33
C ASN A 741 -51.31 -21.91 -3.64
N GLY A 742 -52.03 -21.36 -4.63
CA GLY A 742 -53.23 -22.01 -5.18
C GLY A 742 -52.94 -23.31 -5.93
N MET A 743 -51.67 -23.58 -6.27
CA MET A 743 -51.21 -24.76 -7.01
C MET A 743 -50.27 -25.68 -6.20
N VAL A 744 -49.62 -25.19 -5.15
CA VAL A 744 -48.62 -25.94 -4.35
C VAL A 744 -49.22 -26.37 -3.01
N THR A 745 -49.31 -27.68 -2.77
CA THR A 745 -49.73 -28.26 -1.48
C THR A 745 -48.49 -28.49 -0.60
N VAL A 746 -48.44 -27.86 0.58
CA VAL A 746 -47.38 -28.06 1.58
C VAL A 746 -47.91 -29.06 2.62
N PHE A 747 -47.25 -30.22 2.75
CA PHE A 747 -47.60 -31.28 3.71
C PHE A 747 -46.84 -31.14 5.02
#